data_AF-A0A0P9Q1G8-F1
#
_entry.id   AF-A0A0P9Q1G8-F1
#
_cell.length_a   1.000
_cell.length_b   1.000
_cell.length_c   1.000
_cell.angle_alpha   90.00
_cell.angle_beta   90.00
_cell.angle_gamma   90.00
#
_symmetry.space_group_name_H-M   'P 1'
#
loop_
_entity.id
_entity.type
_entity.pdbx_description
1 polymer ?
#
loop_
_entity_poly.entity_id
_entity_poly.type
_entity_poly.pdbx_seq_one_letter_code
_entity_poly.pdbx_strand_id
1 'polypeptide(L)'
;MAASITLAGEKLIAQKQAANLPLTVARFVLANVPGLNVSGPVNRAGAKPPASQIVYTANITQQGYVNPNQVVYSLLMGTDIGDFDWNWIGIETSDDVLLSVAYVPLQQKRKNVLPDQIGNNVTRNFLVVFDGAQQLTGIKIDASTWQHDFTVRLKGIDERERLSNRDVFGRACFFDSGLKLEKVGSTYQLKAGVAYIEGIRLESTAVLPVVVPSVPNKAWLDVSLQRDHSEVVGTFQVVFGMGKVDYNDGAGARHYLVPLADLPTSSLITDLRSVEPIITELIKHLAARVGDYPNLRARATTKDDVKLDQIPNAISSDPTSNSDQVLATTKMVVAVRQLLEALADTKLNKNGGNVTGTINTTQSIVLNNGSNDSPEVRWATALRTVFADVYDHTFRIFSTGVPDPLNLDLANQRAYLFGREPWDTGNFNPALKADLAGAAFTGPVRVPSLPATTNDQQAANTAFVHSVVAALVDSSPAALDTLKELATALGNDPNFATSMTNALAGKLSTSGGTVAGRLYSRKADAQLGVWGSAGLVLDSDLHPAITFHASSRRVARMLGLQTDNELYLGGSDPSQPQYKLYHSGNFNPAGKANVANTLGGYGITDAYTVSQSDGRFVRLAGENGYTAFSLGQVPSLAAAGAHTQGHAPLAIVNGNNPAAAAVITFHRGGSYGTFFGLDTDNQFAFGGWSAGNARYRFWTEANRPKNTASLEVNGWHKDADTGRIEQWGRVTLVSPNSVGAVAEAGIYFPMSFPAAFHSVTFGIEAVGETSEIAENLVGFHSPGLGAMTVRVQRVAGSNPSNTPITIHYRVTGK
;
A
#
# COMPACT_ATOMS: atom_id res chain seq x y z
N MET A 1 -0.59 -37.33 14.33
CA MET A 1 0.64 -37.94 14.90
C MET A 1 1.19 -36.98 15.94
N ALA A 2 1.23 -37.40 17.20
CA ALA A 2 1.55 -36.51 18.31
C ALA A 2 3.05 -36.58 18.64
N ALA A 3 3.71 -35.44 18.70
CA ALA A 3 5.04 -35.33 19.31
C ALA A 3 4.95 -35.78 20.78
N SER A 4 6.00 -36.42 21.28
CA SER A 4 6.07 -36.90 22.66
C SER A 4 7.33 -36.40 23.35
N ILE A 5 7.17 -35.81 24.53
CA ILE A 5 8.28 -35.38 25.39
C ILE A 5 9.07 -36.63 25.80
N THR A 6 10.40 -36.62 25.63
CA THR A 6 11.24 -37.75 26.02
C THR A 6 11.34 -37.85 27.55
N LEU A 7 11.79 -38.98 28.08
CA LEU A 7 12.04 -39.11 29.52
C LEU A 7 13.15 -38.16 30.01
N ALA A 8 14.12 -37.83 29.14
CA ALA A 8 15.15 -36.85 29.44
C ALA A 8 14.58 -35.41 29.45
N GLY A 9 13.70 -35.10 28.50
CA GLY A 9 12.98 -33.82 28.44
C GLY A 9 12.06 -33.61 29.64
N GLU A 10 11.33 -34.64 30.07
CA GLU A 10 10.47 -34.60 31.25
C GLU A 10 11.27 -34.32 32.53
N LYS A 11 12.42 -35.00 32.71
CA LYS A 11 13.33 -34.72 33.83
C LYS A 11 13.87 -33.29 33.80
N LEU A 12 14.24 -32.79 32.62
CA LEU A 12 14.74 -31.42 32.47
C LEU A 12 13.66 -30.39 32.79
N ILE A 13 12.42 -30.59 32.32
CA ILE A 13 11.27 -29.73 32.63
C ILE A 13 11.09 -29.66 34.15
N ALA A 14 11.04 -30.81 34.83
CA ALA A 14 10.88 -30.86 36.29
C ALA A 14 12.03 -30.15 37.03
N GLN A 15 13.28 -30.33 36.58
CA GLN A 15 14.44 -29.66 37.15
C GLN A 15 14.38 -28.14 36.98
N LYS A 16 14.06 -27.65 35.78
CA LYS A 16 13.97 -26.22 35.48
C LYS A 16 12.79 -25.57 36.23
N GLN A 17 11.65 -26.27 36.36
CA GLN A 17 10.51 -25.82 37.17
C GLN A 17 10.87 -25.69 38.65
N ALA A 18 11.50 -26.72 39.23
CA ALA A 18 11.91 -26.70 40.64
C ALA A 18 12.96 -25.61 40.94
N ALA A 19 13.84 -25.33 39.98
CA ALA A 19 14.88 -24.30 40.10
C ALA A 19 14.41 -22.89 39.68
N ASN A 20 13.18 -22.73 39.19
CA ASN A 20 12.66 -21.49 38.61
C ASN A 20 13.58 -20.89 37.51
N LEU A 21 14.12 -21.76 36.66
CA LEU A 21 15.01 -21.41 35.55
C LEU A 21 14.28 -21.57 34.20
N PRO A 22 14.60 -20.73 33.20
CA PRO A 22 13.96 -20.83 31.89
C PRO A 22 14.37 -22.11 31.15
N LEU A 23 13.41 -22.78 30.53
CA LEU A 23 13.63 -23.86 29.56
C LEU A 23 13.79 -23.26 28.16
N THR A 24 15.00 -23.31 27.61
CA THR A 24 15.28 -22.78 26.26
C THR A 24 15.48 -23.91 25.26
N VAL A 25 14.69 -23.92 24.19
CA VAL A 25 14.88 -24.84 23.06
C VAL A 25 15.83 -24.18 22.04
N ALA A 26 16.92 -24.86 21.70
CA ALA A 26 17.98 -24.28 20.88
C ALA A 26 17.80 -24.59 19.39
N ARG A 27 17.47 -25.84 19.05
CA ARG A 27 17.54 -26.32 17.66
C ARG A 27 16.59 -27.47 17.35
N PHE A 28 16.21 -27.56 16.08
CA PHE A 28 15.64 -28.75 15.47
C PHE A 28 16.75 -29.70 15.02
N VAL A 29 16.49 -30.99 15.13
CA VAL A 29 17.32 -32.08 14.62
C VAL A 29 16.44 -32.96 13.73
N LEU A 30 16.80 -33.05 12.45
CA LEU A 30 16.14 -33.90 11.46
C LEU A 30 17.03 -35.10 11.16
N ALA A 31 16.44 -36.30 11.16
CA ALA A 31 17.16 -37.53 10.88
C ALA A 31 16.39 -38.45 9.94
N ASN A 32 17.13 -39.23 9.17
CA ASN A 32 16.61 -40.36 8.41
C ASN A 32 16.97 -41.65 9.13
N VAL A 33 16.00 -42.25 9.80
CA VAL A 33 16.15 -43.48 10.57
C VAL A 33 15.61 -44.65 9.74
N PRO A 34 16.47 -45.53 9.19
CA PRO A 34 16.03 -46.65 8.37
C PRO A 34 15.11 -47.59 9.14
N GLY A 35 14.02 -48.04 8.53
CA GLY A 35 13.08 -48.99 9.13
C GLY A 35 12.24 -48.45 10.29
N LEU A 36 12.21 -47.13 10.51
CA LEU A 36 11.41 -46.52 11.57
C LEU A 36 9.91 -46.80 11.37
N ASN A 37 9.26 -47.38 12.37
CA ASN A 37 7.80 -47.52 12.38
C ASN A 37 7.13 -46.19 12.71
N VAL A 38 6.86 -45.40 11.67
CA VAL A 38 6.25 -44.05 11.79
C VAL A 38 4.78 -44.07 12.21
N SER A 39 4.12 -45.22 12.12
CA SER A 39 2.72 -45.41 12.53
C SER A 39 2.58 -45.86 13.99
N GLY A 40 3.67 -46.25 14.65
CA GLY A 40 3.71 -46.63 16.06
C GLY A 40 3.91 -45.44 17.01
N PRO A 41 3.79 -45.65 18.34
CA PRO A 41 4.06 -44.61 19.33
C PRO A 41 5.55 -44.23 19.34
N VAL A 42 5.83 -42.96 19.64
CA VAL A 42 7.21 -42.45 19.79
C VAL A 42 7.88 -43.14 20.99
N ASN A 43 9.12 -43.61 20.81
CA ASN A 43 9.90 -44.18 21.89
C ASN A 43 10.46 -43.05 22.79
N ARG A 44 9.78 -42.78 23.91
CA ARG A 44 10.16 -41.71 24.86
C ARG A 44 11.49 -41.94 25.57
N ALA A 45 11.98 -43.19 25.63
CA ALA A 45 13.30 -43.54 26.18
C ALA A 45 14.40 -43.55 25.10
N GLY A 46 14.05 -43.34 23.83
CA GLY A 46 14.98 -43.34 22.72
C GLY A 46 16.02 -42.23 22.84
N ALA A 47 17.28 -42.58 22.57
CA ALA A 47 18.36 -41.61 22.43
C ALA A 47 18.22 -40.83 21.11
N LYS A 48 18.93 -39.70 21.03
CA LYS A 48 19.14 -38.97 19.77
C LYS A 48 19.71 -39.94 18.72
N PRO A 49 19.23 -39.91 17.46
CA PRO A 49 19.80 -40.71 16.39
C PRO A 49 21.32 -40.49 16.26
N PRO A 50 22.10 -41.52 15.89
CA PRO A 50 23.54 -41.39 15.68
C PRO A 50 23.83 -40.34 14.59
N ALA A 51 25.02 -39.73 14.66
CA ALA A 51 25.39 -38.62 13.77
C ALA A 51 25.26 -38.95 12.27
N SER A 52 25.49 -40.21 11.88
CA SER A 52 25.32 -40.69 10.50
C SER A 52 23.89 -40.69 9.98
N GLN A 53 22.89 -40.61 10.86
CA GLN A 53 21.47 -40.54 10.51
C GLN A 53 20.91 -39.12 10.57
N ILE A 54 21.62 -38.19 11.20
CA ILE A 54 21.21 -36.78 11.28
C ILE A 54 21.51 -36.13 9.94
N VAL A 55 20.48 -35.67 9.26
CA VAL A 55 20.60 -35.09 7.92
C VAL A 55 20.58 -33.56 7.94
N TYR A 56 20.00 -32.97 8.98
CA TYR A 56 19.96 -31.51 9.12
C TYR A 56 19.77 -31.10 10.58
N THR A 57 20.45 -30.03 11.00
CA THR A 57 20.27 -29.41 12.30
C THR A 57 20.24 -27.90 12.10
N ALA A 58 19.26 -27.23 12.70
CA ALA A 58 19.07 -25.80 12.55
C ALA A 58 18.48 -25.17 13.80
N ASN A 59 18.88 -23.92 14.06
CA ASN A 59 18.31 -23.13 15.15
C ASN A 59 16.81 -22.90 14.92
N ILE A 60 16.09 -22.66 16.01
CA ILE A 60 14.67 -22.30 15.93
C ILE A 60 14.52 -21.01 15.13
N THR A 61 13.68 -21.02 14.09
CA THR A 61 13.45 -19.82 13.25
C THR A 61 12.36 -18.93 13.83
N GLN A 62 11.33 -19.51 14.45
CA GLN A 62 10.24 -18.78 15.13
C GLN A 62 9.70 -19.58 16.32
N GLN A 63 9.16 -18.91 17.34
CA GLN A 63 8.60 -19.54 18.54
C GLN A 63 7.44 -18.72 19.12
N GLY A 64 6.45 -19.38 19.73
CA GLY A 64 5.21 -18.75 20.19
C GLY A 64 4.44 -19.61 21.18
N TYR A 65 3.57 -18.99 21.98
CA TYR A 65 2.68 -19.72 22.90
C TYR A 65 1.27 -19.82 22.29
N VAL A 66 0.60 -20.96 22.50
CA VAL A 66 -0.80 -21.18 22.07
C VAL A 66 -1.75 -20.94 23.24
N ASN A 67 -1.38 -21.42 24.42
CA ASN A 67 -2.02 -21.16 25.71
C ASN A 67 -0.96 -21.40 26.82
N PRO A 68 -1.26 -21.18 28.11
CA PRO A 68 -0.27 -21.30 29.19
C PRO A 68 0.48 -22.65 29.25
N ASN A 69 -0.09 -23.72 28.71
CA ASN A 69 0.45 -25.08 28.76
C ASN A 69 0.96 -25.59 27.40
N GLN A 70 0.99 -24.73 26.39
CA GLN A 70 1.32 -25.11 25.01
C GLN A 70 2.20 -24.06 24.34
N VAL A 71 3.37 -24.49 23.87
CA VAL A 71 4.29 -23.64 23.10
C VAL A 71 4.70 -24.35 21.82
N VAL A 72 4.93 -23.58 20.76
CA VAL A 72 5.28 -24.08 19.44
C VAL A 72 6.59 -23.49 18.97
N TYR A 73 7.41 -24.33 18.37
CA TYR A 73 8.67 -23.95 17.74
C TYR A 73 8.59 -24.26 16.26
N SER A 74 9.20 -23.42 15.43
CA SER A 74 9.14 -23.54 13.98
C SER A 74 10.51 -23.56 13.36
N LEU A 75 10.63 -24.31 12.28
CA LEU A 75 11.78 -24.37 11.39
C LEU A 75 11.32 -24.04 9.96
N LEU A 76 11.80 -22.94 9.41
CA LEU A 76 11.66 -22.59 7.99
C LEU A 76 12.94 -23.00 7.24
N MET A 77 12.78 -23.79 6.18
CA MET A 77 13.85 -24.21 5.28
C MET A 77 13.57 -23.71 3.87
N GLY A 78 14.39 -22.78 3.38
CA GLY A 78 14.29 -22.18 2.05
C GLY A 78 14.75 -23.10 0.92
N THR A 79 14.53 -22.69 -0.33
CA THR A 79 14.93 -23.44 -1.53
C THR A 79 16.44 -23.51 -1.74
N ASP A 80 17.23 -22.76 -0.98
CA ASP A 80 18.70 -22.71 -0.99
C ASP A 80 19.35 -23.84 -0.15
N ILE A 81 18.56 -24.49 0.71
CA ILE A 81 19.02 -25.53 1.63
C ILE A 81 19.04 -26.90 0.93
N GLY A 82 20.14 -27.63 1.13
CA GLY A 82 20.55 -28.86 0.43
C GLY A 82 19.56 -30.03 0.42
N ASP A 83 19.93 -31.07 -0.33
CA ASP A 83 19.10 -32.23 -0.58
C ASP A 83 19.22 -33.27 0.55
N PHE A 84 18.08 -33.64 1.14
CA PHE A 84 18.02 -34.73 2.11
C PHE A 84 16.59 -35.22 2.31
N ASP A 85 16.48 -36.44 2.81
CA ASP A 85 15.21 -37.04 3.22
C ASP A 85 15.23 -37.27 4.73
N TRP A 86 14.09 -37.16 5.42
CA TRP A 86 13.99 -37.40 6.86
C TRP A 86 12.64 -38.01 7.24
N ASN A 87 12.61 -38.82 8.29
CA ASN A 87 11.40 -39.41 8.85
C ASN A 87 11.30 -39.24 10.39
N TRP A 88 12.28 -38.55 10.97
CA TRP A 88 12.41 -38.31 12.40
C TRP A 88 12.68 -36.84 12.66
N ILE A 89 11.96 -36.25 13.64
CA ILE A 89 12.09 -34.85 14.03
C ILE A 89 12.26 -34.80 15.55
N GLY A 90 13.32 -34.14 16.01
CA GLY A 90 13.56 -33.86 17.42
C GLY A 90 13.82 -32.38 17.66
N ILE A 91 13.49 -31.92 18.86
CA ILE A 91 13.88 -30.60 19.35
C ILE A 91 14.81 -30.75 20.55
N GLU A 92 15.90 -30.00 20.55
CA GLU A 92 16.98 -30.09 21.53
C GLU A 92 17.11 -28.77 22.29
N THR A 93 17.29 -28.85 23.61
CA THR A 93 17.44 -27.68 24.46
C THR A 93 18.84 -27.09 24.38
N SER A 94 19.02 -25.89 24.92
CA SER A 94 20.35 -25.27 25.09
C SER A 94 21.24 -26.05 26.07
N ASP A 95 20.67 -26.97 26.85
CA ASP A 95 21.41 -27.88 27.75
C ASP A 95 21.80 -29.20 27.04
N ASP A 96 21.71 -29.24 25.69
CA ASP A 96 21.92 -30.42 24.84
C ASP A 96 21.07 -31.64 25.22
N VAL A 97 19.87 -31.39 25.76
CA VAL A 97 18.88 -32.44 26.08
C VAL A 97 17.85 -32.54 24.96
N LEU A 98 17.63 -33.76 24.46
CA LEU A 98 16.56 -34.04 23.52
C LEU A 98 15.20 -33.93 24.23
N LEU A 99 14.47 -32.85 23.99
CA LEU A 99 13.26 -32.51 24.73
C LEU A 99 12.05 -33.32 24.28
N SER A 100 11.78 -33.35 22.98
CA SER A 100 10.58 -33.99 22.41
C SER A 100 10.85 -34.48 20.99
N VAL A 101 10.15 -35.54 20.60
CA VAL A 101 10.36 -36.26 19.34
C VAL A 101 9.04 -36.53 18.64
N ALA A 102 9.05 -36.47 17.31
CA ALA A 102 7.95 -36.88 16.45
C ALA A 102 8.48 -37.74 15.28
N TYR A 103 7.70 -38.76 14.92
CA TYR A 103 7.95 -39.55 13.71
C TYR A 103 7.01 -39.06 12.61
N VAL A 104 7.52 -39.01 11.38
CA VAL A 104 6.76 -38.59 10.20
C VAL A 104 7.05 -39.56 9.05
N PRO A 105 6.10 -39.79 8.13
CA PRO A 105 6.41 -40.47 6.87
C PRO A 105 7.60 -39.81 6.18
N LEU A 106 8.38 -40.54 5.39
CA LEU A 106 9.58 -40.02 4.75
C LEU A 106 9.28 -38.70 4.00
N GLN A 107 9.92 -37.64 4.42
CA GLN A 107 9.82 -36.29 3.86
C GLN A 107 11.06 -35.99 3.03
N GLN A 108 10.93 -35.09 2.05
CA GLN A 108 12.01 -34.77 1.11
C GLN A 108 12.24 -33.25 1.04
N LYS A 109 13.51 -32.85 1.13
CA LYS A 109 13.99 -31.48 0.90
C LYS A 109 14.86 -31.51 -0.34
N ARG A 110 14.57 -30.62 -1.29
CA ARG A 110 15.31 -30.43 -2.53
C ARG A 110 15.72 -28.97 -2.63
N LYS A 111 16.98 -28.76 -2.96
CA LYS A 111 17.60 -27.48 -3.26
C LYS A 111 17.29 -27.10 -4.70
N ASN A 112 17.11 -25.80 -4.93
CA ASN A 112 16.94 -25.26 -6.26
C ASN A 112 18.29 -25.22 -6.99
N VAL A 113 18.41 -25.95 -8.09
CA VAL A 113 19.56 -26.01 -8.98
C VAL A 113 19.02 -25.90 -10.40
N LEU A 114 18.78 -24.68 -10.87
CA LEU A 114 18.19 -24.46 -12.20
C LEU A 114 19.24 -24.65 -13.30
N PRO A 115 18.87 -25.25 -14.45
CA PRO A 115 17.53 -25.74 -14.81
C PRO A 115 17.20 -27.17 -14.32
N ASP A 116 18.15 -27.87 -13.72
CA ASP A 116 18.12 -29.32 -13.52
C ASP A 116 17.20 -29.82 -12.38
N GLN A 117 16.93 -28.99 -11.38
CA GLN A 117 16.12 -29.35 -10.21
C GLN A 117 15.43 -28.14 -9.61
N ILE A 118 14.09 -28.19 -9.52
CA ILE A 118 13.27 -27.20 -8.82
C ILE A 118 13.29 -27.51 -7.32
N GLY A 119 13.73 -26.56 -6.50
CA GLY A 119 13.78 -26.71 -5.04
C GLY A 119 12.42 -26.47 -4.36
N ASN A 120 12.25 -26.98 -3.14
CA ASN A 120 11.05 -26.78 -2.32
C ASN A 120 11.35 -26.01 -1.03
N ASN A 121 10.38 -25.21 -0.58
CA ASN A 121 10.35 -24.60 0.75
C ASN A 121 9.65 -25.55 1.72
N VAL A 122 10.22 -25.76 2.89
CA VAL A 122 9.64 -26.65 3.91
C VAL A 122 9.55 -25.91 5.23
N THR A 123 8.34 -25.85 5.79
CA THR A 123 8.10 -25.35 7.15
C THR A 123 7.68 -26.50 8.07
N ARG A 124 8.28 -26.57 9.25
CA ARG A 124 7.92 -27.53 10.31
C ARG A 124 7.60 -26.81 11.59
N ASN A 125 6.38 -27.01 12.08
CA ASN A 125 5.93 -26.53 13.37
C ASN A 125 5.91 -27.72 14.34
N PHE A 126 6.43 -27.52 15.54
CA PHE A 126 6.59 -28.56 16.55
C PHE A 126 5.99 -28.08 17.87
N LEU A 127 4.82 -28.62 18.20
CA LEU A 127 4.07 -28.27 19.41
C LEU A 127 4.60 -29.07 20.61
N VAL A 128 4.87 -28.37 21.70
CA VAL A 128 5.30 -28.93 22.97
C VAL A 128 4.24 -28.60 24.02
N VAL A 129 3.78 -29.62 24.74
CA VAL A 129 2.66 -29.52 25.68
C VAL A 129 3.10 -30.05 27.04
N PHE A 130 3.10 -29.18 28.05
CA PHE A 130 3.28 -29.53 29.46
C PHE A 130 2.74 -28.40 30.35
N ASP A 131 2.45 -28.70 31.62
CA ASP A 131 1.89 -27.71 32.54
C ASP A 131 2.87 -26.55 32.79
N GLY A 132 2.38 -25.31 32.66
CA GLY A 132 3.20 -24.10 32.79
C GLY A 132 4.21 -23.87 31.66
N ALA A 133 4.02 -24.45 30.47
CA ALA A 133 4.95 -24.33 29.34
C ALA A 133 5.29 -22.88 28.96
N GLN A 134 4.31 -21.97 28.94
CA GLN A 134 4.53 -20.56 28.65
C GLN A 134 5.41 -19.90 29.72
N GLN A 135 5.12 -20.15 31.00
CA GLN A 135 5.86 -19.59 32.11
C GLN A 135 7.31 -20.11 32.12
N LEU A 136 7.50 -21.41 31.95
CA LEU A 136 8.83 -22.03 32.03
C LEU A 136 9.71 -21.65 30.84
N THR A 137 9.15 -21.50 29.64
CA THR A 137 9.93 -21.10 28.45
C THR A 137 10.09 -19.59 28.30
N GLY A 138 9.26 -18.80 28.98
CA GLY A 138 9.27 -17.34 28.92
C GLY A 138 8.80 -16.77 27.57
N ILE A 139 8.16 -17.58 26.71
CA ILE A 139 7.68 -17.17 25.39
C ILE A 139 6.43 -16.30 25.54
N LYS A 140 6.52 -15.03 25.10
CA LYS A 140 5.46 -14.01 25.25
C LYS A 140 4.73 -13.66 23.95
N ILE A 141 5.20 -14.18 22.82
CA ILE A 141 4.59 -13.93 21.51
C ILE A 141 3.50 -14.99 21.32
N ASP A 142 2.26 -14.57 21.12
CA ASP A 142 1.17 -15.49 20.77
C ASP A 142 1.47 -16.11 19.40
N ALA A 143 1.44 -17.44 19.33
CA ALA A 143 1.63 -18.19 18.09
C ALA A 143 0.62 -17.77 17.01
N SER A 144 -0.54 -17.23 17.37
CA SER A 144 -1.54 -16.70 16.44
C SER A 144 -1.04 -15.57 15.54
N THR A 145 0.08 -14.91 15.89
CA THR A 145 0.66 -13.79 15.11
C THR A 145 1.37 -14.21 13.82
N TRP A 146 1.85 -15.45 13.73
CA TRP A 146 2.56 -15.97 12.54
C TRP A 146 2.22 -17.43 12.21
N GLN A 147 1.44 -18.09 13.06
CA GLN A 147 0.93 -19.44 12.88
C GLN A 147 -0.58 -19.44 12.64
N HIS A 148 -1.10 -18.50 11.86
CA HIS A 148 -2.50 -18.53 11.47
C HIS A 148 -2.71 -19.68 10.48
N ASP A 149 -3.60 -20.62 10.82
CA ASP A 149 -4.19 -21.50 9.82
C ASP A 149 -5.08 -20.65 8.90
N PHE A 150 -4.45 -20.04 7.89
CA PHE A 150 -5.15 -19.27 6.87
C PHE A 150 -6.10 -20.14 6.06
N THR A 151 -6.13 -21.47 6.20
CA THR A 151 -7.04 -22.33 5.44
C THR A 151 -8.49 -21.97 5.70
N VAL A 152 -8.88 -21.74 6.96
CA VAL A 152 -10.26 -21.38 7.31
C VAL A 152 -10.60 -19.97 6.81
N ARG A 153 -9.67 -19.03 6.99
CA ARG A 153 -9.85 -17.63 6.56
C ARG A 153 -9.88 -17.49 5.04
N LEU A 154 -9.01 -18.17 4.31
CA LEU A 154 -8.95 -18.18 2.85
C LEU A 154 -10.18 -18.87 2.28
N LYS A 155 -10.58 -20.05 2.79
CA LYS A 155 -11.87 -20.66 2.43
C LYS A 155 -13.04 -19.72 2.68
N GLY A 156 -13.02 -18.99 3.80
CA GLY A 156 -14.03 -17.98 4.11
C GLY A 156 -13.98 -16.72 3.23
N ILE A 157 -12.83 -16.40 2.63
CA ILE A 157 -12.68 -15.33 1.64
C ILE A 157 -13.18 -15.81 0.28
N ASP A 158 -12.75 -16.99 -0.18
CA ASP A 158 -13.18 -17.60 -1.44
C ASP A 158 -14.71 -17.78 -1.46
N GLU A 159 -15.29 -18.26 -0.36
CA GLU A 159 -16.75 -18.43 -0.26
C GLU A 159 -17.47 -17.08 -0.19
N ARG A 160 -16.90 -16.05 0.46
CA ARG A 160 -17.49 -14.71 0.48
C ARG A 160 -17.42 -14.06 -0.90
N GLU A 161 -16.32 -14.21 -1.62
CA GLU A 161 -16.17 -13.71 -2.99
C GLU A 161 -17.16 -14.41 -3.93
N ARG A 162 -17.25 -15.73 -3.85
CA ARG A 162 -18.25 -16.52 -4.58
C ARG A 162 -19.66 -16.04 -4.27
N LEU A 163 -20.03 -15.86 -3.00
CA LEU A 163 -21.36 -15.36 -2.61
C LEU A 163 -21.59 -13.92 -3.10
N SER A 164 -20.60 -13.04 -3.00
CA SER A 164 -20.69 -11.66 -3.51
C SER A 164 -20.91 -11.64 -5.02
N ASN A 165 -20.19 -12.48 -5.77
CA ASN A 165 -20.39 -12.62 -7.21
C ASN A 165 -21.75 -13.27 -7.52
N ARG A 166 -22.20 -14.21 -6.71
CA ARG A 166 -23.52 -14.83 -6.82
C ARG A 166 -24.65 -13.82 -6.60
N ASP A 167 -24.50 -12.90 -5.66
CA ASP A 167 -25.48 -11.84 -5.41
C ASP A 167 -25.58 -10.86 -6.59
N VAL A 168 -24.46 -10.63 -7.31
CA VAL A 168 -24.41 -9.73 -8.46
C VAL A 168 -24.86 -10.39 -9.77
N PHE A 169 -24.40 -11.62 -10.06
CA PHE A 169 -24.60 -12.30 -11.35
C PHE A 169 -25.66 -13.41 -11.31
N GLY A 170 -26.18 -13.77 -10.14
CA GLY A 170 -27.15 -14.86 -9.98
C GLY A 170 -26.55 -16.24 -10.22
N ARG A 171 -27.41 -17.23 -10.50
CA ARG A 171 -27.01 -18.66 -10.60
C ARG A 171 -26.13 -18.96 -11.78
N ALA A 172 -26.44 -18.37 -12.92
CA ALA A 172 -25.70 -18.57 -14.14
C ALA A 172 -25.82 -17.28 -14.96
N CYS A 173 -24.69 -16.69 -15.29
CA CYS A 173 -24.59 -15.53 -16.15
C CYS A 173 -23.51 -15.79 -17.19
N PHE A 174 -23.91 -15.97 -18.44
CA PHE A 174 -22.99 -16.14 -19.56
C PHE A 174 -22.86 -14.81 -20.29
N PHE A 175 -21.63 -14.36 -20.51
CA PHE A 175 -21.37 -13.08 -21.15
C PHE A 175 -21.36 -13.29 -22.66
N ASP A 176 -22.34 -12.71 -23.35
CA ASP A 176 -22.51 -12.84 -24.80
C ASP A 176 -22.43 -14.33 -25.25
N SER A 177 -21.54 -14.65 -26.18
CA SER A 177 -21.39 -16.00 -26.73
C SER A 177 -20.40 -16.87 -25.95
N GLY A 178 -19.95 -16.42 -24.77
CA GLY A 178 -18.99 -17.12 -23.93
C GLY A 178 -19.47 -18.48 -23.44
N LEU A 179 -18.65 -19.51 -23.63
CA LEU A 179 -18.97 -20.91 -23.30
C LEU A 179 -20.21 -21.46 -24.02
N LYS A 180 -20.59 -20.90 -25.17
CA LYS A 180 -21.66 -21.46 -26.01
C LYS A 180 -21.23 -22.80 -26.61
N LEU A 181 -22.06 -23.83 -26.47
CA LEU A 181 -21.87 -25.08 -27.22
C LEU A 181 -22.35 -24.89 -28.66
N GLU A 182 -21.48 -25.17 -29.61
CA GLU A 182 -21.77 -25.13 -31.04
C GLU A 182 -21.21 -26.35 -31.76
N LYS A 183 -21.69 -26.58 -32.98
CA LYS A 183 -21.14 -27.60 -33.87
C LYS A 183 -20.52 -26.91 -35.08
N VAL A 184 -19.25 -27.19 -35.32
CA VAL A 184 -18.50 -26.69 -36.47
C VAL A 184 -18.04 -27.90 -37.28
N GLY A 185 -18.56 -28.03 -38.50
CA GLY A 185 -18.40 -29.24 -39.31
C GLY A 185 -18.98 -30.47 -38.60
N SER A 186 -18.14 -31.47 -38.36
CA SER A 186 -18.51 -32.72 -37.67
C SER A 186 -18.25 -32.71 -36.15
N THR A 187 -17.60 -31.68 -35.62
CA THR A 187 -17.17 -31.61 -34.22
C THR A 187 -18.00 -30.64 -33.39
N TYR A 188 -18.23 -30.97 -32.13
CA TYR A 188 -18.82 -30.04 -31.16
C TYR A 188 -17.71 -29.31 -30.41
N GLN A 189 -17.94 -28.05 -30.09
CA GLN A 189 -16.98 -27.22 -29.39
C GLN A 189 -17.68 -26.19 -28.50
N LEU A 190 -16.98 -25.73 -27.47
CA LEU A 190 -17.39 -24.67 -26.58
C LEU A 190 -16.63 -23.39 -26.99
N LYS A 191 -17.35 -22.29 -27.24
CA LYS A 191 -16.72 -21.01 -27.58
C LYS A 191 -15.90 -20.45 -26.41
N ALA A 192 -14.82 -19.75 -26.74
CA ALA A 192 -14.10 -18.90 -25.79
C ALA A 192 -15.03 -17.83 -25.19
N GLY A 193 -14.77 -17.42 -23.95
CA GLY A 193 -15.44 -16.33 -23.27
C GLY A 193 -15.57 -16.53 -21.76
N VAL A 194 -16.35 -15.66 -21.14
CA VAL A 194 -16.47 -15.53 -19.68
C VAL A 194 -17.88 -15.91 -19.23
N ALA A 195 -17.98 -16.56 -18.07
CA ALA A 195 -19.24 -16.78 -17.38
C ALA A 195 -19.06 -16.74 -15.86
N TYR A 196 -20.13 -16.48 -15.13
CA TYR A 196 -20.21 -16.67 -13.69
C TYR A 196 -21.25 -17.73 -13.37
N ILE A 197 -20.85 -18.82 -12.71
CA ILE A 197 -21.72 -19.92 -12.33
C ILE A 197 -21.68 -20.08 -10.82
N GLU A 198 -22.83 -19.89 -10.16
CA GLU A 198 -22.92 -19.87 -8.69
C GLU A 198 -21.88 -18.92 -8.07
N GLY A 199 -21.55 -17.82 -8.76
CA GLY A 199 -20.54 -16.83 -8.35
C GLY A 199 -19.08 -17.20 -8.63
N ILE A 200 -18.80 -18.40 -9.17
CA ILE A 200 -17.47 -18.80 -9.63
C ILE A 200 -17.23 -18.21 -11.02
N ARG A 201 -16.20 -17.39 -11.15
CA ARG A 201 -15.78 -16.82 -12.44
C ARG A 201 -15.08 -17.88 -13.27
N LEU A 202 -15.55 -18.04 -14.51
CA LEU A 202 -14.97 -18.91 -15.53
C LEU A 202 -14.47 -18.06 -16.68
N GLU A 203 -13.27 -18.35 -17.16
CA GLU A 203 -12.69 -17.70 -18.34
C GLU A 203 -12.04 -18.76 -19.22
N SER A 204 -12.53 -18.88 -20.45
CA SER A 204 -11.90 -19.68 -21.50
C SER A 204 -11.36 -18.74 -22.56
N THR A 205 -10.05 -18.67 -22.72
CA THR A 205 -9.40 -17.82 -23.73
C THR A 205 -9.37 -18.47 -25.11
N ALA A 206 -9.67 -19.77 -25.20
CA ALA A 206 -9.69 -20.55 -26.44
C ALA A 206 -11.00 -21.35 -26.60
N VAL A 207 -11.25 -21.80 -27.82
CA VAL A 207 -12.33 -22.75 -28.14
C VAL A 207 -11.94 -24.13 -27.61
N LEU A 208 -12.85 -24.79 -26.90
CA LEU A 208 -12.60 -26.10 -26.28
C LEU A 208 -13.37 -27.20 -27.02
N PRO A 209 -12.73 -28.29 -27.46
CA PRO A 209 -13.44 -29.40 -28.11
C PRO A 209 -14.35 -30.13 -27.11
N VAL A 210 -15.53 -30.54 -27.56
CA VAL A 210 -16.51 -31.28 -26.76
C VAL A 210 -16.89 -32.58 -27.47
N VAL A 211 -16.75 -33.71 -26.78
CA VAL A 211 -17.15 -35.03 -27.32
C VAL A 211 -18.56 -35.35 -26.84
N VAL A 212 -19.53 -35.34 -27.75
CA VAL A 212 -20.92 -35.73 -27.44
C VAL A 212 -21.05 -37.25 -27.54
N PRO A 213 -21.39 -37.96 -26.46
CA PRO A 213 -21.39 -39.43 -26.44
C PRO A 213 -22.53 -40.05 -27.25
N SER A 214 -23.70 -39.41 -27.26
CA SER A 214 -24.88 -39.84 -28.01
C SER A 214 -25.87 -38.68 -28.12
N VAL A 215 -26.82 -38.80 -29.04
CA VAL A 215 -28.02 -37.96 -29.13
C VAL A 215 -29.25 -38.89 -29.18
N PRO A 216 -30.39 -38.53 -28.57
CA PRO A 216 -30.66 -37.30 -27.84
C PRO A 216 -29.92 -37.24 -26.48
N ASN A 217 -29.45 -36.05 -26.10
CA ASN A 217 -28.83 -35.83 -24.81
C ASN A 217 -28.93 -34.35 -24.39
N LYS A 218 -28.48 -34.04 -23.18
CA LYS A 218 -28.38 -32.68 -22.69
C LYS A 218 -26.98 -32.44 -22.14
N ALA A 219 -26.34 -31.38 -22.61
CA ALA A 219 -25.04 -30.93 -22.14
C ALA A 219 -25.22 -30.00 -20.94
N TRP A 220 -24.41 -30.22 -19.92
CA TRP A 220 -24.35 -29.43 -18.69
C TRP A 220 -22.91 -28.97 -18.47
N LEU A 221 -22.77 -27.78 -17.90
CA LEU A 221 -21.51 -27.32 -17.36
C LEU A 221 -21.44 -27.78 -15.90
N ASP A 222 -20.42 -28.57 -15.57
CA ASP A 222 -20.06 -28.96 -14.22
C ASP A 222 -18.93 -28.05 -13.75
N VAL A 223 -19.21 -27.24 -12.72
CA VAL A 223 -18.33 -26.16 -12.26
C VAL A 223 -18.00 -26.32 -10.79
N SER A 224 -16.72 -26.19 -10.44
CA SER A 224 -16.27 -26.24 -9.05
C SER A 224 -15.02 -25.39 -8.83
N LEU A 225 -14.86 -24.90 -7.59
CA LEU A 225 -13.59 -24.34 -7.14
C LEU A 225 -12.68 -25.52 -6.74
N GLN A 226 -11.60 -25.71 -7.47
CA GLN A 226 -10.63 -26.76 -7.18
C GLN A 226 -9.27 -26.18 -6.84
N ARG A 227 -8.54 -26.89 -5.98
CA ARG A 227 -7.16 -26.53 -5.67
C ARG A 227 -6.30 -26.81 -6.89
N ASP A 228 -5.58 -25.79 -7.31
CA ASP A 228 -4.51 -25.90 -8.30
C ASP A 228 -3.24 -25.31 -7.69
N HIS A 229 -2.26 -26.18 -7.39
CA HIS A 229 -1.04 -25.83 -6.68
C HIS A 229 -1.27 -25.03 -5.38
N SER A 230 -0.98 -23.73 -5.40
CA SER A 230 -1.10 -22.80 -4.27
C SER A 230 -2.33 -21.89 -4.37
N GLU A 231 -3.22 -22.14 -5.35
CA GLU A 231 -4.40 -21.34 -5.66
C GLU A 231 -5.67 -22.20 -5.63
N VAL A 232 -6.83 -21.54 -5.58
CA VAL A 232 -8.13 -22.16 -5.79
C VAL A 232 -8.74 -21.51 -7.02
N VAL A 233 -8.90 -22.29 -8.09
CA VAL A 233 -9.34 -21.79 -9.40
C VAL A 233 -10.70 -22.34 -9.76
N GLY A 234 -11.46 -21.55 -10.53
CA GLY A 234 -12.70 -22.00 -11.15
C GLY A 234 -12.40 -23.02 -12.23
N THR A 235 -12.77 -24.28 -12.01
CA THR A 235 -12.65 -25.36 -12.99
C THR A 235 -14.01 -25.71 -13.55
N PHE A 236 -14.03 -26.14 -14.80
CA PHE A 236 -15.26 -26.60 -15.44
C PHE A 236 -15.02 -27.73 -16.44
N GLN A 237 -16.06 -28.52 -16.66
CA GLN A 237 -16.11 -29.53 -17.71
C GLN A 237 -17.53 -29.67 -18.26
N VAL A 238 -17.66 -30.17 -19.49
CA VAL A 238 -18.96 -30.49 -20.07
C VAL A 238 -19.32 -31.92 -19.72
N VAL A 239 -20.46 -32.11 -19.05
CA VAL A 239 -21.01 -33.42 -18.70
C VAL A 239 -22.36 -33.63 -19.36
N PHE A 240 -22.74 -34.88 -19.56
CA PHE A 240 -23.96 -35.24 -20.29
C PHE A 240 -24.96 -36.00 -19.40
N GLY A 241 -26.25 -35.76 -19.62
CA GLY A 241 -27.35 -36.49 -18.99
C GLY A 241 -28.65 -35.69 -18.95
N MET A 242 -29.79 -36.38 -18.89
CA MET A 242 -31.11 -35.74 -18.99
C MET A 242 -31.47 -34.85 -17.79
N GLY A 243 -30.91 -35.12 -16.60
CA GLY A 243 -31.13 -34.35 -15.38
C GLY A 243 -29.96 -34.46 -14.41
N LYS A 244 -29.04 -33.50 -14.45
CA LYS A 244 -27.91 -33.39 -13.52
C LYS A 244 -28.29 -32.46 -12.37
N VAL A 245 -27.70 -32.69 -11.20
CA VAL A 245 -27.90 -31.88 -9.99
C VAL A 245 -26.57 -31.60 -9.32
N ASP A 246 -26.53 -30.54 -8.53
CA ASP A 246 -25.36 -30.13 -7.74
C ASP A 246 -24.97 -31.23 -6.75
N TYR A 247 -23.67 -31.52 -6.64
CA TYR A 247 -23.14 -32.62 -5.82
C TYR A 247 -21.83 -32.24 -5.14
N ASN A 248 -21.37 -33.06 -4.19
CA ASN A 248 -20.02 -32.97 -3.65
C ASN A 248 -19.20 -34.11 -4.21
N ASP A 249 -17.99 -33.84 -4.65
CA ASP A 249 -17.06 -34.89 -5.07
C ASP A 249 -16.46 -35.65 -3.87
N GLY A 250 -15.63 -36.66 -4.17
CA GLY A 250 -14.95 -37.46 -3.14
C GLY A 250 -13.91 -36.69 -2.32
N ALA A 251 -13.49 -35.51 -2.77
CA ALA A 251 -12.57 -34.61 -2.06
C ALA A 251 -13.31 -33.55 -1.22
N GLY A 252 -14.65 -33.53 -1.29
CA GLY A 252 -15.51 -32.57 -0.59
C GLY A 252 -15.68 -31.22 -1.31
N ALA A 253 -15.20 -31.08 -2.55
CA ALA A 253 -15.47 -29.89 -3.36
C ALA A 253 -16.93 -29.88 -3.82
N ARG A 254 -17.56 -28.70 -3.80
CA ARG A 254 -18.94 -28.52 -4.26
C ARG A 254 -18.96 -28.26 -5.76
N HIS A 255 -19.73 -29.07 -6.47
CA HIS A 255 -19.96 -28.98 -7.91
C HIS A 255 -21.34 -28.40 -8.21
N TYR A 256 -21.39 -27.44 -9.13
CA TYR A 256 -22.59 -26.75 -9.56
C TYR A 256 -22.88 -27.05 -11.03
N LEU A 257 -24.09 -27.54 -11.29
CA LEU A 257 -24.51 -28.07 -12.58
C LEU A 257 -25.51 -27.09 -13.20
N VAL A 258 -25.14 -26.55 -14.36
CA VAL A 258 -25.96 -25.61 -15.13
C VAL A 258 -26.18 -26.16 -16.54
N PRO A 259 -27.42 -26.17 -17.06
CA PRO A 259 -27.67 -26.65 -18.42
C PRO A 259 -27.02 -25.72 -19.44
N LEU A 260 -26.28 -26.31 -20.40
CA LEU A 260 -25.66 -25.57 -21.51
C LEU A 260 -26.53 -25.64 -22.76
N ALA A 261 -26.93 -26.86 -23.15
CA ALA A 261 -27.67 -27.06 -24.38
C ALA A 261 -28.46 -28.37 -24.38
N ASP A 262 -29.61 -28.36 -25.05
CA ASP A 262 -30.34 -29.57 -25.42
C ASP A 262 -29.87 -30.05 -26.80
N LEU A 263 -29.63 -31.35 -26.93
CA LEU A 263 -29.11 -32.00 -28.14
C LEU A 263 -30.09 -33.09 -28.59
N PRO A 264 -31.28 -32.74 -29.10
CA PRO A 264 -32.29 -33.73 -29.50
C PRO A 264 -31.86 -34.58 -30.70
N THR A 265 -31.05 -34.02 -31.60
CA THR A 265 -30.50 -34.73 -32.77
C THR A 265 -29.05 -34.29 -33.01
N SER A 266 -28.37 -34.92 -33.97
CA SER A 266 -26.99 -34.56 -34.32
C SER A 266 -26.88 -33.21 -35.07
N SER A 267 -28.00 -32.64 -35.54
CA SER A 267 -28.05 -31.39 -36.31
C SER A 267 -28.68 -30.21 -35.57
N LEU A 268 -29.39 -30.46 -34.46
CA LEU A 268 -30.07 -29.44 -33.68
C LEU A 268 -29.43 -29.28 -32.30
N ILE A 269 -29.03 -28.04 -32.00
CA ILE A 269 -28.53 -27.62 -30.68
C ILE A 269 -29.44 -26.50 -30.19
N THR A 270 -30.13 -26.72 -29.09
CA THR A 270 -30.93 -25.70 -28.41
C THR A 270 -30.09 -25.12 -27.27
N ASP A 271 -29.70 -23.85 -27.37
CA ASP A 271 -28.97 -23.17 -26.30
C ASP A 271 -29.89 -23.01 -25.07
N LEU A 272 -29.45 -23.48 -23.91
CA LEU A 272 -30.19 -23.41 -22.64
C LEU A 272 -29.56 -22.44 -21.63
N ARG A 273 -28.50 -21.72 -22.03
CA ARG A 273 -27.80 -20.77 -21.18
C ARG A 273 -28.67 -19.54 -20.89
N SER A 274 -28.60 -19.05 -19.65
CA SER A 274 -29.07 -17.70 -19.31
C SER A 274 -28.02 -16.67 -19.77
N VAL A 275 -28.16 -16.19 -21.00
CA VAL A 275 -27.21 -15.27 -21.63
C VAL A 275 -27.59 -13.83 -21.33
N GLU A 276 -26.61 -13.05 -20.91
CA GLU A 276 -26.73 -11.59 -20.80
C GLU A 276 -25.81 -10.92 -21.84
N PRO A 277 -26.26 -9.87 -22.55
CA PRO A 277 -25.49 -9.19 -23.59
C PRO A 277 -24.41 -8.25 -23.02
N ILE A 278 -23.63 -8.74 -22.05
CA ILE A 278 -22.58 -8.01 -21.36
C ILE A 278 -21.28 -8.14 -22.16
N ILE A 279 -20.93 -7.10 -22.90
CA ILE A 279 -19.71 -7.01 -23.73
C ILE A 279 -18.69 -5.98 -23.20
N THR A 280 -19.00 -5.31 -22.10
CA THR A 280 -18.18 -4.28 -21.43
C THR A 280 -18.23 -4.46 -19.91
N GLU A 281 -17.52 -3.60 -19.16
CA GLU A 281 -17.53 -3.62 -17.69
C GLU A 281 -18.96 -3.49 -17.14
N LEU A 282 -19.31 -4.30 -16.13
CA LEU A 282 -20.69 -4.42 -15.62
C LEU A 282 -21.28 -3.06 -15.21
N ILE A 283 -20.52 -2.20 -14.53
CA ILE A 283 -21.00 -0.87 -14.13
C ILE A 283 -21.31 0.00 -15.37
N LYS A 284 -20.52 -0.08 -16.45
CA LYS A 284 -20.82 0.64 -17.70
C LYS A 284 -21.97 0.00 -18.48
N HIS A 285 -22.13 -1.31 -18.36
CA HIS A 285 -23.27 -2.03 -18.94
C HIS A 285 -24.58 -1.62 -18.23
N LEU A 286 -24.56 -1.50 -16.90
CA LEU A 286 -25.68 -1.09 -16.06
C LEU A 286 -25.85 0.44 -15.95
N ALA A 287 -24.83 1.23 -16.32
CA ALA A 287 -24.91 2.68 -16.27
C ALA A 287 -26.08 3.15 -17.13
N ALA A 288 -26.98 3.91 -16.52
CA ALA A 288 -28.03 4.62 -17.24
C ALA A 288 -27.36 5.60 -18.20
N ARG A 289 -27.15 5.15 -19.43
CA ARG A 289 -26.73 5.99 -20.53
C ARG A 289 -27.94 6.85 -20.94
N VAL A 290 -27.71 8.09 -21.34
CA VAL A 290 -28.78 8.95 -21.89
C VAL A 290 -29.24 8.35 -23.23
N GLY A 291 -30.50 7.89 -23.34
CA GLY A 291 -31.05 7.32 -24.58
C GLY A 291 -32.24 6.36 -24.39
N ASP A 292 -32.84 5.92 -25.50
CA ASP A 292 -33.89 4.87 -25.53
C ASP A 292 -33.24 3.48 -25.62
N TYR A 293 -33.60 2.58 -24.70
CA TYR A 293 -33.05 1.23 -24.58
C TYR A 293 -34.17 0.20 -24.76
N PRO A 294 -34.12 -0.62 -25.82
CA PRO A 294 -35.19 -1.56 -26.15
C PRO A 294 -35.53 -2.59 -25.06
N ASN A 295 -34.60 -2.88 -24.15
CA ASN A 295 -34.68 -3.98 -23.19
C ASN A 295 -34.77 -3.55 -21.71
N LEU A 296 -34.88 -2.25 -21.41
CA LEU A 296 -34.99 -1.77 -20.04
C LEU A 296 -36.43 -1.96 -19.52
N ARG A 297 -36.58 -2.60 -18.35
CA ARG A 297 -37.90 -2.85 -17.71
C ARG A 297 -38.63 -1.55 -17.33
N ALA A 298 -37.89 -0.45 -17.25
CA ALA A 298 -38.37 0.92 -17.21
C ALA A 298 -37.68 1.71 -18.32
N ARG A 299 -38.06 1.42 -19.57
CA ARG A 299 -38.01 2.43 -20.63
C ARG A 299 -38.57 3.73 -20.02
N ALA A 300 -37.90 4.87 -20.25
CA ALA A 300 -38.51 6.16 -19.96
C ALA A 300 -39.86 6.17 -20.68
N THR A 301 -40.95 6.06 -19.92
CA THR A 301 -42.27 5.76 -20.45
C THR A 301 -42.61 6.84 -21.47
N THR A 302 -42.66 6.45 -22.74
CA THR A 302 -43.22 7.28 -23.79
C THR A 302 -44.71 7.46 -23.50
N LYS A 303 -45.34 8.48 -24.09
CA LYS A 303 -46.79 8.70 -23.95
C LYS A 303 -47.61 7.44 -24.22
N ASP A 304 -47.14 6.57 -25.10
CA ASP A 304 -47.76 5.29 -25.46
C ASP A 304 -47.59 4.22 -24.36
N ASP A 305 -46.47 4.20 -23.62
CA ASP A 305 -46.17 3.18 -22.60
C ASP A 305 -47.03 3.33 -21.34
N VAL A 306 -47.38 4.57 -20.98
CA VAL A 306 -48.29 4.88 -19.85
C VAL A 306 -49.75 4.97 -20.28
N LYS A 307 -50.06 4.63 -21.54
CA LYS A 307 -51.40 4.77 -22.11
C LYS A 307 -51.97 6.18 -21.86
N LEU A 308 -51.15 7.23 -21.93
CA LEU A 308 -51.60 8.61 -21.73
C LEU A 308 -52.43 9.11 -22.92
N ASP A 309 -52.45 8.36 -24.02
CA ASP A 309 -53.44 8.38 -25.10
C ASP A 309 -54.83 7.84 -24.68
N GLN A 310 -54.94 7.18 -23.52
CA GLN A 310 -56.16 6.58 -22.97
C GLN A 310 -56.71 7.29 -21.71
N ILE A 311 -56.27 8.53 -21.41
CA ILE A 311 -57.06 9.39 -20.52
C ILE A 311 -58.41 9.65 -21.22
N PRO A 312 -59.57 9.49 -20.57
CA PRO A 312 -60.87 9.62 -21.22
C PRO A 312 -61.24 11.09 -21.47
N ASN A 313 -60.50 11.78 -22.34
CA ASN A 313 -61.09 12.88 -23.09
C ASN A 313 -61.66 12.26 -24.35
N ALA A 314 -62.84 11.67 -24.25
CA ALA A 314 -63.57 11.26 -25.44
C ALA A 314 -63.64 12.49 -26.37
N ILE A 315 -63.19 12.32 -27.60
CA ILE A 315 -63.36 13.34 -28.64
C ILE A 315 -64.62 12.99 -29.41
N SER A 316 -65.51 13.96 -29.65
CA SER A 316 -66.76 13.71 -30.35
C SER A 316 -66.92 14.58 -31.61
N SER A 317 -67.53 14.01 -32.63
CA SER A 317 -68.01 14.73 -33.82
C SER A 317 -69.53 14.94 -33.80
N ASP A 318 -70.20 14.53 -32.72
CA ASP A 318 -71.65 14.61 -32.58
C ASP A 318 -72.07 16.07 -32.29
N PRO A 319 -72.83 16.72 -33.20
CA PRO A 319 -73.28 18.09 -33.02
C PRO A 319 -74.33 18.26 -31.92
N THR A 320 -74.81 17.17 -31.33
CA THR A 320 -75.81 17.16 -30.25
C THR A 320 -75.22 16.94 -28.86
N SER A 321 -73.92 16.63 -28.76
CA SER A 321 -73.25 16.42 -27.47
C SER A 321 -72.99 17.74 -26.74
N ASN A 322 -73.31 17.80 -25.45
CA ASN A 322 -73.12 18.96 -24.58
C ASN A 322 -72.31 18.65 -23.31
N SER A 323 -71.56 17.54 -23.30
CA SER A 323 -70.77 17.14 -22.14
C SER A 323 -69.50 18.00 -22.00
N ASP A 324 -69.26 18.48 -20.78
CA ASP A 324 -68.06 19.21 -20.37
C ASP A 324 -66.81 18.31 -20.20
N GLN A 325 -66.99 16.99 -20.29
CA GLN A 325 -65.93 15.97 -20.22
C GLN A 325 -65.45 15.50 -21.61
N VAL A 326 -65.97 16.08 -22.70
CA VAL A 326 -65.75 15.63 -24.09
C VAL A 326 -65.21 16.79 -24.94
N LEU A 327 -64.08 16.59 -25.62
CA LEU A 327 -63.48 17.60 -26.50
C LEU A 327 -64.08 17.55 -27.91
N ALA A 328 -64.41 18.71 -28.49
CA ALA A 328 -64.90 18.78 -29.86
C ALA A 328 -63.80 18.41 -30.87
N THR A 329 -64.10 17.47 -31.78
CA THR A 329 -63.19 17.12 -32.89
C THR A 329 -63.13 18.23 -33.94
N THR A 330 -62.04 18.31 -34.70
CA THR A 330 -61.89 19.23 -35.85
C THR A 330 -63.03 19.05 -36.86
N LYS A 331 -63.55 17.82 -37.03
CA LYS A 331 -64.69 17.53 -37.90
C LYS A 331 -65.98 18.24 -37.45
N MET A 332 -66.24 18.34 -36.15
CA MET A 332 -67.38 19.09 -35.61
C MET A 332 -67.19 20.60 -35.78
N VAL A 333 -65.97 21.10 -35.53
CA VAL A 333 -65.65 22.53 -35.77
C VAL A 333 -65.85 22.90 -37.24
N VAL A 334 -65.48 22.02 -38.18
CA VAL A 334 -65.70 22.21 -39.62
C VAL A 334 -67.19 22.14 -39.98
N ALA A 335 -67.97 21.22 -39.40
CA ALA A 335 -69.41 21.13 -39.64
C ALA A 335 -70.16 22.39 -39.18
N VAL A 336 -69.81 22.95 -38.02
CA VAL A 336 -70.33 24.24 -37.55
C VAL A 336 -69.93 25.38 -38.48
N ARG A 337 -68.68 25.38 -38.97
CA ARG A 337 -68.20 26.37 -39.93
C ARG A 337 -68.98 26.34 -41.24
N GLN A 338 -69.23 25.15 -41.80
CA GLN A 338 -69.98 24.97 -43.04
C GLN A 338 -71.44 25.40 -42.92
N LEU A 339 -72.09 25.14 -41.78
CA LEU A 339 -73.43 25.65 -41.47
C LEU A 339 -73.46 27.19 -41.39
N LEU A 340 -72.40 27.80 -40.85
CA LEU A 340 -72.25 29.25 -40.77
C LEU A 340 -71.97 29.88 -42.14
N GLU A 341 -71.18 29.22 -42.99
CA GLU A 341 -70.87 29.63 -44.37
C GLU A 341 -72.11 29.53 -45.28
N ALA A 342 -72.92 28.47 -45.16
CA ALA A 342 -74.18 28.33 -45.91
C ALA A 342 -75.22 29.42 -45.57
N LEU A 343 -75.19 29.93 -44.33
CA LEU A 343 -76.04 31.04 -43.89
C LEU A 343 -75.57 32.40 -44.45
N ALA A 344 -74.28 32.53 -44.79
CA ALA A 344 -73.71 33.74 -45.37
C ALA A 344 -74.03 33.87 -46.87
N ASP A 345 -74.06 32.77 -47.62
CA ASP A 345 -74.29 32.77 -49.07
C ASP A 345 -75.73 33.09 -49.49
N THR A 346 -76.73 32.89 -48.62
CA THR A 346 -78.15 33.12 -48.98
C THR A 346 -78.56 34.60 -48.96
N LYS A 347 -77.74 35.52 -48.42
CA LYS A 347 -78.10 36.94 -48.27
C LYS A 347 -77.65 37.87 -49.41
N LEU A 348 -76.93 37.38 -50.43
CA LEU A 348 -76.27 38.27 -51.41
C LEU A 348 -76.83 38.27 -52.84
N ASN A 349 -77.96 37.61 -53.16
CA ASN A 349 -78.40 37.57 -54.57
C ASN A 349 -79.92 37.62 -54.79
N LYS A 350 -80.50 38.84 -54.87
CA LYS A 350 -81.74 39.10 -55.65
C LYS A 350 -81.73 40.50 -56.30
N ASN A 351 -81.66 40.49 -57.63
CA ASN A 351 -82.23 41.42 -58.63
C ASN A 351 -82.06 42.95 -58.45
N GLY A 352 -81.21 43.54 -59.30
CA GLY A 352 -81.45 44.87 -59.88
C GLY A 352 -80.98 46.11 -59.11
N GLY A 353 -80.01 46.01 -58.20
CA GLY A 353 -79.45 47.16 -57.47
C GLY A 353 -77.99 47.48 -57.86
N ASN A 354 -77.64 48.77 -57.84
CA ASN A 354 -76.24 49.22 -57.89
C ASN A 354 -75.40 48.49 -56.83
N VAL A 355 -74.26 47.94 -57.22
CA VAL A 355 -73.30 47.39 -56.26
C VAL A 355 -72.37 48.50 -55.80
N THR A 356 -72.67 49.11 -54.66
CA THR A 356 -71.72 49.94 -53.92
C THR A 356 -71.01 49.09 -52.87
N GLY A 357 -69.81 48.61 -53.18
CA GLY A 357 -68.97 47.80 -52.28
C GLY A 357 -68.07 46.82 -53.02
N THR A 358 -67.12 46.19 -52.29
CA THR A 358 -66.18 45.20 -52.84
C THR A 358 -66.91 43.92 -53.24
N ILE A 359 -66.96 43.62 -54.54
CA ILE A 359 -67.37 42.33 -55.08
C ILE A 359 -66.15 41.39 -54.98
N ASN A 360 -66.19 40.42 -54.07
CA ASN A 360 -65.13 39.42 -53.93
C ASN A 360 -65.65 38.06 -54.41
N THR A 361 -65.53 37.80 -55.72
CA THR A 361 -65.84 36.49 -56.30
C THR A 361 -64.58 35.87 -56.89
N THR A 362 -64.49 34.54 -56.83
CA THR A 362 -63.45 33.74 -57.48
C THR A 362 -63.73 33.48 -58.97
N GLN A 363 -64.81 34.03 -59.53
CA GLN A 363 -65.11 34.03 -60.96
C GLN A 363 -64.79 35.40 -61.59
N SER A 364 -64.38 35.38 -62.87
CA SER A 364 -64.10 36.60 -63.64
C SER A 364 -65.39 37.39 -63.90
N ILE A 365 -65.33 38.72 -63.73
CA ILE A 365 -66.39 39.63 -64.17
C ILE A 365 -66.29 39.74 -65.71
N VAL A 366 -67.30 39.25 -66.43
CA VAL A 366 -67.38 39.34 -67.90
C VAL A 366 -68.17 40.59 -68.29
N LEU A 367 -67.54 41.52 -69.00
CA LEU A 367 -68.18 42.71 -69.58
C LEU A 367 -68.33 42.49 -71.09
N ASN A 368 -69.55 42.41 -71.61
CA ASN A 368 -69.82 42.20 -73.03
C ASN A 368 -70.89 43.18 -73.54
N ASN A 369 -70.56 43.95 -74.58
CA ASN A 369 -71.46 44.90 -75.25
C ASN A 369 -71.99 44.35 -76.61
N GLY A 370 -71.43 43.24 -77.11
CA GLY A 370 -71.90 42.63 -78.36
C GLY A 370 -71.62 43.46 -79.64
N SER A 371 -70.69 44.42 -79.58
CA SER A 371 -70.25 45.22 -80.73
C SER A 371 -68.75 45.05 -80.99
N ASN A 372 -68.24 45.52 -82.13
CA ASN A 372 -66.79 45.51 -82.43
C ASN A 372 -65.99 46.50 -81.55
N ASP A 373 -66.68 47.32 -80.76
CA ASP A 373 -66.08 48.16 -79.72
C ASP A 373 -66.28 47.52 -78.34
N SER A 374 -65.21 47.51 -77.55
CA SER A 374 -65.18 46.86 -76.25
C SER A 374 -65.95 47.69 -75.22
N PRO A 375 -66.65 47.08 -74.24
CA PRO A 375 -67.21 47.84 -73.13
C PRO A 375 -66.10 48.57 -72.37
N GLU A 376 -66.20 49.90 -72.28
CA GLU A 376 -65.21 50.73 -71.60
C GLU A 376 -65.29 50.57 -70.08
N VAL A 377 -64.18 50.22 -69.44
CA VAL A 377 -64.05 50.39 -67.99
C VAL A 377 -63.62 51.83 -67.72
N ARG A 378 -64.49 52.59 -67.03
CA ARG A 378 -64.27 54.01 -66.72
C ARG A 378 -63.94 54.22 -65.25
N TRP A 379 -62.80 54.87 -64.99
CA TRP A 379 -62.48 55.42 -63.67
C TRP A 379 -62.42 56.95 -63.78
N ALA A 380 -63.41 57.62 -63.21
CA ALA A 380 -63.52 59.08 -63.23
C ALA A 380 -63.21 59.66 -61.85
N THR A 381 -62.33 60.65 -61.83
CA THR A 381 -62.14 61.57 -60.70
C THR A 381 -62.58 62.96 -61.13
N ALA A 382 -62.71 63.89 -60.18
CA ALA A 382 -63.04 65.29 -60.52
C ALA A 382 -62.01 65.97 -61.45
N LEU A 383 -60.79 65.44 -61.57
CA LEU A 383 -59.70 66.05 -62.35
C LEU A 383 -59.41 65.35 -63.68
N ARG A 384 -59.60 64.03 -63.75
CA ARG A 384 -59.33 63.24 -64.95
C ARG A 384 -60.22 62.00 -65.02
N THR A 385 -60.45 61.57 -66.25
CA THR A 385 -61.03 60.26 -66.54
C THR A 385 -59.98 59.39 -67.21
N VAL A 386 -59.87 58.16 -66.75
CA VAL A 386 -59.06 57.11 -67.35
C VAL A 386 -60.00 56.05 -67.92
N PHE A 387 -59.70 55.64 -69.15
CA PHE A 387 -60.41 54.63 -69.89
C PHE A 387 -59.47 53.44 -70.12
N ALA A 388 -60.02 52.23 -70.03
CA ALA A 388 -59.40 51.04 -70.57
C ALA A 388 -60.38 50.38 -71.55
N ASP A 389 -59.90 50.12 -72.77
CA ASP A 389 -60.62 49.41 -73.80
C ASP A 389 -59.68 48.47 -74.57
N VAL A 390 -60.27 47.65 -75.44
CA VAL A 390 -59.53 46.96 -76.51
C VAL A 390 -60.03 47.53 -77.83
N TYR A 391 -59.12 48.10 -78.60
CA TYR A 391 -59.39 48.65 -79.92
C TYR A 391 -58.33 48.12 -80.89
N ASP A 392 -58.77 47.61 -82.04
CA ASP A 392 -57.92 47.08 -83.12
C ASP A 392 -56.79 46.14 -82.61
N HIS A 393 -57.18 45.13 -81.85
CA HIS A 393 -56.28 44.12 -81.24
C HIS A 393 -55.23 44.66 -80.25
N THR A 394 -55.35 45.91 -79.82
CA THR A 394 -54.49 46.51 -78.81
C THR A 394 -55.29 46.76 -77.53
N PHE A 395 -54.84 46.20 -76.40
CA PHE A 395 -55.35 46.64 -75.10
C PHE A 395 -54.66 47.94 -74.73
N ARG A 396 -55.44 49.01 -74.54
CA ARG A 396 -54.92 50.34 -74.24
C ARG A 396 -55.55 50.90 -72.98
N ILE A 397 -54.74 51.66 -72.23
CA ILE A 397 -55.19 52.48 -71.10
C ILE A 397 -54.84 53.93 -71.43
N PHE A 398 -55.84 54.81 -71.49
CA PHE A 398 -55.64 56.20 -71.90
C PHE A 398 -56.47 57.18 -71.06
N SER A 399 -56.07 58.46 -71.08
CA SER A 399 -56.78 59.55 -70.42
C SER A 399 -57.01 60.67 -71.43
N THR A 400 -58.10 61.43 -71.28
CA THR A 400 -58.37 62.58 -72.14
C THR A 400 -57.18 63.56 -72.13
N GLY A 401 -56.54 63.72 -73.30
CA GLY A 401 -55.43 64.64 -73.51
C GLY A 401 -54.00 64.11 -73.32
N VAL A 402 -53.80 62.79 -73.10
CA VAL A 402 -52.47 62.15 -73.14
C VAL A 402 -52.53 60.92 -74.06
N PRO A 403 -51.75 60.86 -75.15
CA PRO A 403 -51.69 59.66 -75.99
C PRO A 403 -51.06 58.48 -75.22
N ASP A 404 -51.84 57.41 -75.03
CA ASP A 404 -51.46 56.02 -74.74
C ASP A 404 -50.24 55.75 -73.80
N PRO A 405 -50.40 55.87 -72.47
CA PRO A 405 -49.35 55.51 -71.51
C PRO A 405 -48.99 54.02 -71.46
N LEU A 406 -49.87 53.10 -71.89
CA LEU A 406 -49.58 51.66 -72.00
C LEU A 406 -50.39 51.04 -73.14
N ASN A 407 -49.70 50.52 -74.16
CA ASN A 407 -50.28 49.74 -75.25
C ASN A 407 -49.68 48.33 -75.26
N LEU A 408 -50.53 47.31 -75.18
CA LEU A 408 -50.15 45.92 -75.40
C LEU A 408 -50.68 45.50 -76.78
N ASP A 409 -49.80 45.46 -77.77
CA ASP A 409 -50.09 44.95 -79.10
C ASP A 409 -50.10 43.42 -79.02
N LEU A 410 -51.31 42.86 -78.93
CA LEU A 410 -51.49 41.43 -78.75
C LEU A 410 -51.22 40.65 -80.04
N ALA A 411 -51.30 41.29 -81.20
CA ALA A 411 -51.09 40.63 -82.49
C ALA A 411 -49.60 40.41 -82.76
N ASN A 412 -48.76 41.42 -82.45
CA ASN A 412 -47.31 41.35 -82.65
C ASN A 412 -46.54 40.98 -81.39
N GLN A 413 -47.23 40.65 -80.30
CA GLN A 413 -46.65 40.27 -78.99
C GLN A 413 -45.69 41.32 -78.41
N ARG A 414 -46.01 42.60 -78.59
CA ARG A 414 -45.18 43.73 -78.11
C ARG A 414 -45.90 44.54 -77.06
N ALA A 415 -45.14 45.00 -76.06
CA ALA A 415 -45.62 45.92 -75.04
C ALA A 415 -44.91 47.27 -75.22
N TYR A 416 -45.67 48.35 -75.15
CA TYR A 416 -45.14 49.72 -75.15
C TYR A 416 -45.63 50.44 -73.90
N LEU A 417 -44.69 51.00 -73.15
CA LEU A 417 -44.98 51.81 -71.96
C LEU A 417 -44.48 53.24 -72.24
N PHE A 418 -45.38 54.22 -72.21
CA PHE A 418 -45.12 55.59 -72.64
C PHE A 418 -44.46 55.69 -74.04
N GLY A 419 -44.87 54.82 -74.96
CA GLY A 419 -44.35 54.78 -76.33
C GLY A 419 -42.98 54.10 -76.52
N ARG A 420 -42.46 53.31 -75.56
CA ARG A 420 -41.20 52.54 -75.71
C ARG A 420 -41.33 51.06 -75.29
N GLU A 421 -40.56 50.17 -75.91
CA GLU A 421 -40.50 48.73 -75.56
C GLU A 421 -39.75 48.48 -74.24
N PRO A 422 -40.28 47.66 -73.31
CA PRO A 422 -39.66 47.40 -72.00
C PRO A 422 -38.37 46.57 -72.00
N TRP A 423 -38.08 45.76 -73.02
CA TRP A 423 -36.92 44.86 -73.07
C TRP A 423 -35.98 45.21 -74.22
N ASP A 424 -34.73 45.56 -73.90
CA ASP A 424 -33.66 45.73 -74.87
C ASP A 424 -32.35 45.10 -74.38
N THR A 425 -31.34 45.08 -75.26
CA THR A 425 -30.01 44.52 -75.02
C THR A 425 -29.25 45.17 -73.85
N GLY A 426 -29.77 46.23 -73.23
CA GLY A 426 -29.18 46.91 -72.09
C GLY A 426 -29.49 46.29 -70.73
N ASN A 427 -30.50 45.40 -70.59
CA ASN A 427 -30.93 44.91 -69.27
C ASN A 427 -30.95 43.38 -69.06
N PHE A 428 -30.69 42.56 -70.08
CA PHE A 428 -30.53 41.10 -69.93
C PHE A 428 -29.46 40.56 -70.91
N ASN A 429 -28.34 40.02 -70.40
CA ASN A 429 -27.28 39.38 -71.20
C ASN A 429 -27.15 37.88 -70.86
N PRO A 430 -27.63 36.97 -71.72
CA PRO A 430 -27.56 35.52 -71.47
C PRO A 430 -26.12 34.96 -71.51
N ALA A 431 -25.14 35.69 -72.05
CA ALA A 431 -23.73 35.26 -72.06
C ALA A 431 -23.05 35.33 -70.67
N LEU A 432 -23.69 35.94 -69.66
CA LEU A 432 -23.20 36.04 -68.28
C LEU A 432 -23.80 35.00 -67.33
N LYS A 433 -24.50 33.99 -67.86
CA LYS A 433 -25.08 32.88 -67.09
C LYS A 433 -24.46 31.56 -67.56
N ALA A 434 -24.17 30.67 -66.62
CA ALA A 434 -23.63 29.33 -66.90
C ALA A 434 -24.75 28.28 -66.92
N ASP A 435 -24.54 27.17 -67.65
CA ASP A 435 -25.51 26.08 -67.76
C ASP A 435 -25.80 25.41 -66.40
N LEU A 436 -27.09 25.13 -66.17
CA LEU A 436 -27.60 24.51 -64.93
C LEU A 436 -27.09 23.07 -64.74
N ALA A 437 -26.65 22.41 -65.81
CA ALA A 437 -26.15 21.04 -65.82
C ALA A 437 -24.66 20.99 -66.17
N GLY A 438 -23.79 21.39 -65.23
CA GLY A 438 -22.36 21.06 -65.27
C GLY A 438 -21.46 22.01 -66.06
N ALA A 439 -21.43 23.29 -65.68
CA ALA A 439 -20.47 24.24 -66.20
C ALA A 439 -19.00 23.83 -65.90
N ALA A 440 -18.15 23.73 -66.94
CA ALA A 440 -16.72 23.49 -66.78
C ALA A 440 -15.97 24.83 -66.54
N PHE A 441 -15.40 25.00 -65.35
CA PHE A 441 -14.66 26.22 -65.01
C PHE A 441 -13.22 26.16 -65.51
N THR A 442 -12.91 26.90 -66.59
CA THR A 442 -11.54 27.05 -67.11
C THR A 442 -11.01 28.45 -66.76
N GLY A 443 -10.55 28.61 -65.51
CA GLY A 443 -10.02 29.87 -64.97
C GLY A 443 -10.32 30.08 -63.48
N PRO A 444 -9.80 31.16 -62.86
CA PRO A 444 -10.04 31.44 -61.45
C PRO A 444 -11.50 31.83 -61.17
N VAL A 445 -12.22 30.97 -60.43
CA VAL A 445 -13.59 31.21 -59.95
C VAL A 445 -13.53 31.82 -58.56
N ARG A 446 -14.26 32.91 -58.32
CA ARG A 446 -14.36 33.57 -57.00
C ARG A 446 -15.74 33.33 -56.40
N VAL A 447 -15.78 32.67 -55.25
CA VAL A 447 -16.99 32.49 -54.43
C VAL A 447 -16.76 33.07 -53.02
N PRO A 448 -17.81 33.53 -52.30
CA PRO A 448 -17.67 34.11 -50.96
C PRO A 448 -17.00 33.16 -49.94
N SER A 449 -16.28 33.70 -48.96
CA SER A 449 -15.72 32.92 -47.85
C SER A 449 -16.79 32.61 -46.81
N LEU A 450 -17.01 31.33 -46.54
CA LEU A 450 -18.04 30.85 -45.63
C LEU A 450 -17.51 30.75 -44.18
N PRO A 451 -18.39 30.75 -43.16
CA PRO A 451 -18.03 30.37 -41.79
C PRO A 451 -17.60 28.90 -41.69
N ALA A 452 -16.66 28.57 -40.81
CA ALA A 452 -16.14 27.20 -40.62
C ALA A 452 -17.19 26.16 -40.18
N THR A 453 -18.39 26.59 -39.80
CA THR A 453 -19.52 25.73 -39.40
C THR A 453 -20.42 25.30 -40.58
N THR A 454 -20.18 25.81 -41.79
CA THR A 454 -21.02 25.51 -42.96
C THR A 454 -20.80 24.07 -43.44
N ASN A 455 -21.88 23.31 -43.61
CA ASN A 455 -21.87 21.88 -43.99
C ASN A 455 -22.87 21.54 -45.12
N ASP A 456 -23.13 22.49 -46.02
CA ASP A 456 -24.05 22.33 -47.14
C ASP A 456 -23.32 22.11 -48.48
N GLN A 457 -24.03 22.15 -49.60
CA GLN A 457 -23.51 21.85 -50.94
C GLN A 457 -22.86 23.07 -51.64
N GLN A 458 -22.51 24.13 -50.93
CA GLN A 458 -21.88 25.31 -51.52
C GLN A 458 -20.41 25.05 -51.91
N ALA A 459 -19.91 25.77 -52.92
CA ALA A 459 -18.52 25.67 -53.36
C ALA A 459 -17.57 26.33 -52.34
N ALA A 460 -16.54 25.60 -51.91
CA ALA A 460 -15.51 26.09 -50.99
C ALA A 460 -14.45 26.93 -51.73
N ASN A 461 -14.11 28.11 -51.19
CA ASN A 461 -12.96 28.89 -51.67
C ASN A 461 -11.67 28.56 -50.91
N THR A 462 -10.53 28.96 -51.47
CA THR A 462 -9.21 28.69 -50.88
C THR A 462 -9.02 29.29 -49.50
N ALA A 463 -9.61 30.46 -49.21
CA ALA A 463 -9.53 31.09 -47.90
C ALA A 463 -10.30 30.30 -46.81
N PHE A 464 -11.46 29.75 -47.14
CA PHE A 464 -12.23 28.85 -46.26
C PHE A 464 -11.48 27.54 -46.00
N VAL A 465 -10.93 26.92 -47.04
CA VAL A 465 -10.16 25.67 -46.88
C VAL A 465 -8.93 25.92 -46.00
N HIS A 466 -8.22 27.03 -46.21
CA HIS A 466 -7.04 27.38 -45.42
C HIS A 466 -7.38 27.66 -43.95
N SER A 467 -8.52 28.28 -43.64
CA SER A 467 -8.93 28.54 -42.26
C SER A 467 -9.38 27.27 -41.52
N VAL A 468 -10.11 26.38 -42.18
CA VAL A 468 -10.53 25.08 -41.59
C VAL A 468 -9.33 24.15 -41.39
N VAL A 469 -8.39 24.10 -42.33
CA VAL A 469 -7.14 23.33 -42.17
C VAL A 469 -6.28 23.89 -41.06
N ALA A 470 -6.13 25.22 -40.97
CA ALA A 470 -5.41 25.85 -39.86
C ALA A 470 -6.06 25.51 -38.50
N ALA A 471 -7.39 25.57 -38.39
CA ALA A 471 -8.10 25.17 -37.18
C ALA A 471 -7.94 23.67 -36.83
N LEU A 472 -7.89 22.79 -37.83
CA LEU A 472 -7.60 21.37 -37.63
C LEU A 472 -6.17 21.16 -37.11
N VAL A 473 -5.17 21.85 -37.69
CA VAL A 473 -3.78 21.80 -37.22
C VAL A 473 -3.65 22.35 -35.80
N ASP A 474 -4.32 23.47 -35.49
CA ASP A 474 -4.34 24.06 -34.15
C ASP A 474 -5.07 23.18 -33.11
N SER A 475 -5.95 22.28 -33.55
CA SER A 475 -6.66 21.33 -32.67
C SER A 475 -5.85 20.10 -32.26
N SER A 476 -4.60 19.95 -32.73
CA SER A 476 -3.67 18.89 -32.29
C SER A 476 -2.40 19.43 -31.57
N PRO A 477 -2.51 20.06 -30.39
CA PRO A 477 -1.35 20.67 -29.71
C PRO A 477 -0.30 19.65 -29.25
N ALA A 478 -0.72 18.50 -28.71
CA ALA A 478 0.21 17.60 -28.01
C ALA A 478 1.18 16.83 -28.93
N ALA A 479 0.77 16.52 -30.17
CA ALA A 479 1.59 15.78 -31.13
C ALA A 479 2.50 16.70 -31.97
N LEU A 480 2.09 17.95 -32.20
CA LEU A 480 2.92 18.95 -32.88
C LEU A 480 3.89 19.66 -31.92
N ASP A 481 3.58 19.81 -30.63
CA ASP A 481 4.57 20.30 -29.66
C ASP A 481 5.77 19.34 -29.59
N THR A 482 5.55 18.04 -29.61
CA THR A 482 6.65 17.06 -29.64
C THR A 482 7.48 17.14 -30.94
N LEU A 483 6.85 17.29 -32.11
CA LEU A 483 7.57 17.46 -33.38
C LEU A 483 8.31 18.80 -33.46
N LYS A 484 7.73 19.88 -32.91
CA LYS A 484 8.35 21.21 -32.82
C LYS A 484 9.49 21.24 -31.80
N GLU A 485 9.33 20.58 -30.66
CA GLU A 485 10.38 20.38 -29.66
C GLU A 485 11.54 19.58 -30.25
N LEU A 486 11.26 18.50 -30.99
CA LEU A 486 12.29 17.73 -31.70
C LEU A 486 13.00 18.55 -32.77
N ALA A 487 12.26 19.28 -33.62
CA ALA A 487 12.86 20.15 -34.64
C ALA A 487 13.72 21.26 -34.02
N THR A 488 13.24 21.87 -32.93
CA THR A 488 13.97 22.90 -32.19
C THR A 488 15.20 22.31 -31.49
N ALA A 489 15.10 21.12 -30.88
CA ALA A 489 16.21 20.42 -30.24
C ALA A 489 17.31 20.02 -31.25
N LEU A 490 16.94 19.75 -32.50
CA LEU A 490 17.85 19.50 -33.61
C LEU A 490 18.31 20.79 -34.33
N GLY A 491 17.99 21.96 -33.77
CA GLY A 491 18.43 23.27 -34.27
C GLY A 491 17.77 23.74 -35.57
N ASN A 492 16.63 23.15 -35.94
CA ASN A 492 15.97 23.37 -37.23
C ASN A 492 16.90 23.15 -38.43
N ASP A 493 17.85 22.21 -38.32
CA ASP A 493 18.84 21.95 -39.37
C ASP A 493 18.30 20.95 -40.43
N PRO A 494 17.96 21.41 -41.66
CA PRO A 494 17.46 20.55 -42.72
C PRO A 494 18.53 19.56 -43.24
N ASN A 495 19.81 19.78 -42.90
CA ASN A 495 20.94 18.93 -43.28
C ASN A 495 21.60 18.30 -42.04
N PHE A 496 20.83 18.08 -40.96
CA PHE A 496 21.35 17.61 -39.66
C PHE A 496 22.38 16.48 -39.77
N ALA A 497 22.14 15.48 -40.62
CA ALA A 497 23.08 14.38 -40.85
C ALA A 497 24.44 14.89 -41.38
N THR A 498 24.44 15.73 -42.41
CA THR A 498 25.64 16.34 -42.99
C THR A 498 26.37 17.23 -42.00
N SER A 499 25.63 18.05 -41.24
CA SER A 499 26.21 18.93 -40.22
C SER A 499 26.87 18.13 -39.10
N MET A 500 26.23 17.04 -38.65
CA MET A 500 26.79 16.16 -37.63
C MET A 500 28.02 15.41 -38.17
N THR A 501 27.97 14.91 -39.41
CA THR A 501 29.13 14.30 -40.07
C THR A 501 30.31 15.27 -40.17
N ASN A 502 30.08 16.54 -40.54
CA ASN A 502 31.11 17.57 -40.59
C ASN A 502 31.68 17.89 -39.19
N ALA A 503 30.82 17.95 -38.17
CA ALA A 503 31.24 18.18 -36.79
C ALA A 503 32.09 17.01 -36.24
N LEU A 504 31.73 15.76 -36.56
CA LEU A 504 32.55 14.59 -36.23
C LEU A 504 33.85 14.54 -37.02
N ALA A 505 33.84 14.91 -38.30
CA ALA A 505 35.05 14.95 -39.13
C ALA A 505 36.10 15.96 -38.62
N GLY A 506 35.66 16.99 -37.88
CA GLY A 506 36.55 17.93 -37.17
C GLY A 506 37.16 17.38 -35.87
N LYS A 507 36.72 16.23 -35.36
CA LYS A 507 37.34 15.56 -34.20
C LYS A 507 38.53 14.75 -34.65
N LEU A 508 39.59 14.76 -33.84
CA LEU A 508 40.76 13.91 -34.06
C LEU A 508 40.36 12.43 -33.86
N SER A 509 40.68 11.58 -34.83
CA SER A 509 40.40 10.14 -34.74
C SER A 509 41.15 9.49 -33.58
N THR A 510 40.53 8.53 -32.90
CA THR A 510 41.19 7.67 -31.90
C THR A 510 42.24 6.75 -32.51
N SER A 511 42.21 6.55 -33.84
CA SER A 511 43.27 5.87 -34.60
C SER A 511 44.43 6.79 -35.02
N GLY A 512 44.40 8.07 -34.63
CA GLY A 512 45.42 9.08 -34.93
C GLY A 512 45.06 10.02 -36.08
N GLY A 513 45.68 11.21 -36.10
CA GLY A 513 45.53 12.25 -37.13
C GLY A 513 46.50 13.42 -36.92
N THR A 514 46.61 14.30 -37.92
CA THR A 514 47.53 15.45 -37.88
C THR A 514 46.79 16.71 -37.42
N VAL A 515 47.28 17.38 -36.37
CA VAL A 515 46.72 18.66 -35.90
C VAL A 515 47.63 19.80 -36.36
N ALA A 516 47.10 20.72 -37.18
CA ALA A 516 47.81 21.93 -37.56
C ALA A 516 47.67 23.00 -36.46
N GLY A 517 48.56 23.00 -35.47
CA GLY A 517 48.60 24.04 -34.42
C GLY A 517 49.23 23.61 -33.08
N ARG A 518 49.42 24.56 -32.16
CA ARG A 518 49.84 24.27 -30.77
C ARG A 518 48.64 23.76 -29.96
N LEU A 519 48.80 22.63 -29.28
CA LEU A 519 47.79 22.05 -28.39
C LEU A 519 47.90 22.67 -26.99
N TYR A 520 46.89 23.42 -26.56
CA TYR A 520 46.80 23.97 -25.20
C TYR A 520 45.88 23.10 -24.34
N SER A 521 46.44 22.35 -23.38
CA SER A 521 45.64 21.68 -22.35
C SER A 521 45.19 22.71 -21.31
N ARG A 522 43.88 22.82 -21.08
CA ARG A 522 43.30 23.67 -20.02
C ARG A 522 42.64 22.89 -18.90
N LYS A 523 42.85 21.57 -18.80
CA LYS A 523 42.33 20.74 -17.71
C LYS A 523 43.45 19.92 -17.09
N ALA A 524 43.40 19.80 -15.76
CA ALA A 524 44.43 19.22 -14.91
C ALA A 524 44.77 17.74 -15.19
N ASP A 525 44.03 17.07 -16.08
CA ASP A 525 44.18 15.62 -16.33
C ASP A 525 44.59 15.28 -17.78
N ALA A 526 45.04 16.26 -18.59
CA ALA A 526 45.56 15.93 -19.93
C ALA A 526 47.03 15.47 -19.86
N GLN A 527 47.26 14.16 -19.90
CA GLN A 527 48.58 13.61 -20.17
C GLN A 527 49.00 13.95 -21.60
N LEU A 528 50.16 14.60 -21.72
CA LEU A 528 50.77 15.02 -22.98
C LEU A 528 51.54 13.82 -23.59
N GLY A 529 50.88 13.00 -24.41
CA GLY A 529 51.57 12.00 -25.22
C GLY A 529 52.20 12.66 -26.45
N VAL A 530 53.53 12.72 -26.52
CA VAL A 530 54.28 13.25 -27.67
C VAL A 530 55.21 12.16 -28.21
N TRP A 531 55.13 11.86 -29.51
CA TRP A 531 56.14 11.10 -30.26
C TRP A 531 56.63 11.95 -31.44
N GLY A 532 57.87 12.44 -31.34
CA GLY A 532 58.66 13.16 -32.36
C GLY A 532 58.32 14.66 -32.55
N SER A 533 59.24 15.60 -32.77
CA SER A 533 60.70 15.67 -32.52
C SER A 533 61.00 16.95 -31.72
N ALA A 534 60.27 17.14 -30.61
CA ALA A 534 60.59 18.01 -29.48
C ALA A 534 59.55 17.80 -28.35
N GLY A 535 59.57 16.61 -27.76
CA GLY A 535 58.78 16.20 -26.59
C GLY A 535 59.18 14.77 -26.23
N LEU A 536 59.51 14.54 -24.95
CA LEU A 536 60.01 13.29 -24.33
C LEU A 536 60.60 12.24 -25.31
N VAL A 537 61.91 12.31 -25.53
CA VAL A 537 62.65 11.33 -26.35
C VAL A 537 62.95 10.09 -25.52
N LEU A 538 62.28 8.96 -25.82
CA LEU A 538 62.73 7.62 -25.45
C LEU A 538 63.23 6.95 -26.74
N ASP A 539 64.42 7.35 -27.19
CA ASP A 539 65.11 6.70 -28.30
C ASP A 539 65.64 5.34 -27.83
N SER A 540 65.48 4.30 -28.64
CA SER A 540 66.00 2.95 -28.35
C SER A 540 67.52 2.86 -28.49
N ASP A 541 68.19 3.86 -29.05
CA ASP A 541 69.55 3.65 -29.56
C ASP A 541 70.66 4.44 -28.85
N LEU A 542 70.39 5.24 -27.80
CA LEU A 542 71.38 5.61 -26.78
C LEU A 542 70.73 6.31 -25.55
N HIS A 543 70.58 5.58 -24.44
CA HIS A 543 70.19 6.03 -23.08
C HIS A 543 69.02 7.04 -22.97
N PRO A 544 67.79 6.59 -22.63
CA PRO A 544 66.67 7.50 -22.44
C PRO A 544 66.92 8.46 -21.27
N ALA A 545 66.81 9.76 -21.53
CA ALA A 545 66.99 10.78 -20.52
C ALA A 545 65.92 11.88 -20.62
N ILE A 546 65.39 12.28 -19.48
CA ILE A 546 64.49 13.44 -19.39
C ILE A 546 65.37 14.69 -19.31
N THR A 547 65.28 15.54 -20.34
CA THR A 547 66.07 16.77 -20.44
C THR A 547 65.23 17.97 -20.06
N PHE A 548 65.59 18.67 -18.97
CA PHE A 548 64.99 19.96 -18.61
C PHE A 548 65.82 21.10 -19.20
N HIS A 549 65.33 21.77 -20.24
CA HIS A 549 65.99 22.93 -20.82
C HIS A 549 65.55 24.22 -20.11
N ALA A 550 66.49 24.87 -19.40
CA ALA A 550 66.38 26.29 -19.12
C ALA A 550 66.83 27.06 -20.37
N SER A 551 66.01 28.01 -20.82
CA SER A 551 66.04 28.61 -22.16
C SER A 551 67.29 29.43 -22.52
N SER A 552 68.34 29.49 -21.68
CA SER A 552 69.54 30.26 -21.99
C SER A 552 70.76 29.78 -21.19
N ARG A 553 71.62 29.01 -21.88
CA ARG A 553 73.04 28.72 -21.56
C ARG A 553 73.34 27.75 -20.39
N ARG A 554 73.71 26.53 -20.79
CA ARG A 554 74.81 25.69 -20.28
C ARG A 554 74.63 24.81 -19.04
N VAL A 555 73.41 24.53 -18.59
CA VAL A 555 73.21 23.38 -17.68
C VAL A 555 71.95 22.60 -18.05
N ALA A 556 72.04 21.73 -19.06
CA ALA A 556 71.12 20.61 -19.15
C ALA A 556 71.60 19.58 -18.14
N ARG A 557 70.99 19.51 -16.94
CA ARG A 557 71.15 18.32 -16.11
C ARG A 557 70.14 17.30 -16.60
N MET A 558 70.65 16.24 -17.19
CA MET A 558 69.87 15.11 -17.66
C MET A 558 69.60 14.19 -16.46
N LEU A 559 68.37 13.72 -16.32
CA LEU A 559 68.01 12.58 -15.50
C LEU A 559 68.00 11.35 -16.41
N GLY A 560 69.02 10.51 -16.34
CA GLY A 560 69.22 9.39 -17.26
C GLY A 560 69.84 8.16 -16.61
N LEU A 561 69.52 6.99 -17.16
CA LEU A 561 70.13 5.71 -16.77
C LEU A 561 71.44 5.48 -17.52
N GLN A 562 72.49 5.10 -16.80
CA GLN A 562 73.78 4.73 -17.39
C GLN A 562 73.92 3.23 -17.65
N THR A 563 75.05 2.83 -18.24
CA THR A 563 75.41 1.44 -18.54
C THR A 563 75.48 0.53 -17.31
N ASP A 564 75.52 1.10 -16.10
CA ASP A 564 75.43 0.38 -14.84
C ASP A 564 73.98 0.18 -14.35
N ASN A 565 72.99 0.55 -15.17
CA ASN A 565 71.54 0.54 -14.87
C ASN A 565 71.12 1.45 -13.71
N GLU A 566 71.92 2.46 -13.37
CA GLU A 566 71.62 3.37 -12.28
C GLU A 566 71.30 4.78 -12.77
N LEU A 567 70.55 5.53 -11.95
CA LEU A 567 70.02 6.85 -12.33
C LEU A 567 70.96 7.99 -11.90
N TYR A 568 71.38 8.81 -12.86
CA TYR A 568 72.30 9.93 -12.65
C TYR A 568 71.66 11.28 -12.97
N LEU A 569 72.17 12.33 -12.30
CA LEU A 569 72.00 13.76 -12.61
C LEU A 569 73.31 14.32 -13.15
N GLY A 570 73.37 14.63 -14.44
CA GLY A 570 74.60 15.15 -15.06
C GLY A 570 74.39 15.69 -16.48
N GLY A 571 75.35 16.46 -16.98
CA GLY A 571 75.31 16.98 -18.34
C GLY A 571 75.59 15.91 -19.40
N SER A 572 75.27 16.21 -20.67
CA SER A 572 75.60 15.38 -21.84
C SER A 572 77.10 15.34 -22.19
N ASP A 573 77.93 16.08 -21.45
CA ASP A 573 79.38 16.14 -21.61
C ASP A 573 80.06 15.13 -20.67
N PRO A 574 80.79 14.12 -21.20
CA PRO A 574 81.50 13.11 -20.40
C PRO A 574 82.57 13.68 -19.48
N SER A 575 83.00 14.93 -19.68
CA SER A 575 84.04 15.59 -18.90
C SER A 575 83.53 16.33 -17.64
N GLN A 576 82.21 16.42 -17.44
CA GLN A 576 81.61 17.06 -16.26
C GLN A 576 81.23 16.05 -15.16
N PRO A 577 81.28 16.44 -13.86
CA PRO A 577 80.91 15.54 -12.76
C PRO A 577 79.44 15.13 -12.85
N GLN A 578 79.21 13.83 -12.93
CA GLN A 578 77.88 13.22 -12.88
C GLN A 578 77.57 12.78 -11.45
N TYR A 579 76.36 13.10 -10.99
CA TYR A 579 75.94 12.79 -9.63
C TYR A 579 74.98 11.62 -9.67
N LYS A 580 75.41 10.45 -9.20
CA LYS A 580 74.50 9.33 -8.96
C LYS A 580 73.44 9.79 -7.96
N LEU A 581 72.15 9.67 -8.27
CA LEU A 581 71.12 10.07 -7.31
C LEU A 581 71.20 9.25 -6.02
N TYR A 582 71.62 7.99 -6.15
CA TYR A 582 71.81 7.08 -5.03
C TYR A 582 73.27 6.67 -4.91
N HIS A 583 73.94 7.14 -3.86
CA HIS A 583 75.24 6.61 -3.45
C HIS A 583 75.28 6.42 -1.94
N SER A 584 76.26 5.65 -1.46
CA SER A 584 76.43 5.31 -0.05
C SER A 584 76.59 6.52 0.89
N GLY A 585 76.84 7.71 0.34
CA GLY A 585 76.93 8.97 1.09
C GLY A 585 75.63 9.77 1.17
N ASN A 586 74.59 9.47 0.39
CA ASN A 586 73.32 10.22 0.40
C ASN A 586 72.06 9.38 0.66
N PHE A 587 72.09 8.06 0.40
CA PHE A 587 71.00 7.14 0.73
C PHE A 587 71.57 5.73 0.96
N ASN A 588 71.69 5.30 2.22
CA ASN A 588 72.02 3.93 2.60
C ASN A 588 70.74 3.18 3.00
N PRO A 589 70.16 2.34 2.14
CA PRO A 589 68.92 1.62 2.47
C PRO A 589 69.09 0.62 3.62
N ALA A 590 70.30 0.08 3.84
CA ALA A 590 70.60 -0.75 5.02
C ALA A 590 70.56 0.04 6.33
N GLY A 591 70.68 1.37 6.26
CA GLY A 591 70.64 2.29 7.39
C GLY A 591 69.33 3.06 7.57
N LYS A 592 68.30 2.87 6.73
CA LYS A 592 67.01 3.59 6.84
C LYS A 592 65.85 2.75 7.36
N ALA A 593 65.95 1.43 7.35
CA ALA A 593 64.89 0.56 7.88
C ALA A 593 64.87 0.50 9.43
N ASN A 594 65.91 0.96 10.12
CA ASN A 594 66.09 0.77 11.58
C ASN A 594 66.42 2.06 12.38
N VAL A 595 66.14 3.26 11.86
CA VAL A 595 66.65 4.51 12.49
C VAL A 595 65.76 5.08 13.59
N ALA A 596 64.47 4.74 13.62
CA ALA A 596 63.56 5.18 14.67
C ALA A 596 62.35 4.26 14.82
N ASN A 597 61.93 4.07 16.07
CA ASN A 597 60.74 3.36 16.50
C ASN A 597 59.58 4.34 16.82
N THR A 598 59.69 5.60 16.43
CA THR A 598 58.67 6.64 16.64
C THR A 598 58.45 7.47 15.38
N LEU A 599 57.21 7.94 15.16
CA LEU A 599 56.82 8.76 14.01
C LEU A 599 57.63 10.06 13.89
N GLY A 600 57.99 10.67 15.03
CA GLY A 600 58.83 11.87 15.08
C GLY A 600 60.27 11.61 14.59
N GLY A 601 60.80 10.40 14.78
CA GLY A 601 62.11 10.02 14.24
C GLY A 601 62.13 9.84 12.72
N TYR A 602 60.95 9.74 12.08
CA TYR A 602 60.79 9.81 10.63
C TYR A 602 60.49 11.24 10.13
N GLY A 603 60.43 12.24 11.02
CA GLY A 603 60.13 13.64 10.67
C GLY A 603 58.65 13.89 10.36
N ILE A 604 57.77 12.95 10.70
CA ILE A 604 56.33 13.07 10.47
C ILE A 604 55.73 13.85 11.65
N THR A 605 55.42 15.13 11.43
CA THR A 605 54.92 16.06 12.46
C THR A 605 53.40 16.25 12.43
N ASP A 606 52.73 15.76 11.39
CA ASP A 606 51.30 15.96 11.11
C ASP A 606 50.50 14.65 11.09
N ALA A 607 51.11 13.52 11.45
CA ALA A 607 50.38 12.27 11.70
C ALA A 607 49.82 12.25 13.12
N TYR A 608 48.55 11.85 13.24
CA TYR A 608 47.97 11.56 14.54
C TYR A 608 48.64 10.32 15.14
N THR A 609 49.13 10.44 16.39
CA THR A 609 49.54 9.25 17.15
C THR A 609 48.35 8.32 17.34
N VAL A 610 48.57 7.03 17.61
CA VAL A 610 47.49 6.09 17.93
C VAL A 610 46.58 6.67 19.02
N SER A 611 47.14 7.26 20.08
CA SER A 611 46.38 7.93 21.13
C SER A 611 45.59 9.16 20.66
N GLN A 612 46.09 9.93 19.70
CA GLN A 612 45.37 11.07 19.12
C GLN A 612 44.28 10.64 18.11
N SER A 613 44.53 9.58 17.35
CA SER A 613 43.54 8.92 16.49
C SER A 613 42.41 8.35 17.33
N ASP A 614 42.74 7.57 18.36
CA ASP A 614 41.78 7.00 19.30
C ASP A 614 41.02 8.12 20.05
N GLY A 615 41.72 9.19 20.44
CA GLY A 615 41.10 10.38 21.02
C GLY A 615 40.19 11.18 20.07
N ARG A 616 40.34 11.02 18.74
CA ARG A 616 39.47 11.67 17.73
C ARG A 616 38.33 10.77 17.24
N PHE A 617 38.52 9.45 17.17
CA PHE A 617 37.43 8.51 16.94
C PHE A 617 36.44 8.44 18.13
N VAL A 618 36.90 8.77 19.34
CA VAL A 618 36.04 8.94 20.53
C VAL A 618 35.34 10.32 20.55
N ARG A 619 35.77 11.29 19.73
CA ARG A 619 35.21 12.66 19.67
C ARG A 619 34.13 12.85 18.58
N LEU A 620 33.20 11.92 18.46
CA LEU A 620 31.80 12.29 18.14
C LEU A 620 31.01 12.69 19.39
N ALA A 621 31.63 12.57 20.57
CA ALA A 621 31.22 13.23 21.79
C ALA A 621 32.16 14.43 22.04
N GLY A 622 31.73 15.64 21.70
CA GLY A 622 32.53 16.81 21.97
C GLY A 622 31.90 18.10 21.52
N GLU A 623 30.90 18.57 22.26
CA GLU A 623 30.87 19.90 22.88
C GLU A 623 29.51 20.08 23.59
N ASN A 624 29.56 20.16 24.93
CA ASN A 624 28.45 20.44 25.85
C ASN A 624 27.33 19.38 25.96
N GLY A 625 27.40 18.52 26.99
CA GLY A 625 26.21 17.93 27.61
C GLY A 625 25.51 16.78 26.88
N TYR A 626 26.22 15.73 26.44
CA TYR A 626 25.58 14.54 25.88
C TYR A 626 26.09 13.22 26.48
N THR A 627 25.16 12.27 26.58
CA THR A 627 25.37 10.88 27.00
C THR A 627 25.92 10.04 25.84
N ALA A 628 27.03 9.32 26.05
CA ALA A 628 27.64 8.45 25.04
C ALA A 628 27.23 6.97 25.22
N PHE A 629 27.12 6.22 24.12
CA PHE A 629 26.94 4.77 24.10
C PHE A 629 28.32 4.07 24.09
N SER A 630 28.67 3.33 25.15
CA SER A 630 29.84 2.45 25.21
C SER A 630 29.41 1.00 25.42
N LEU A 631 30.02 0.07 24.68
CA LEU A 631 29.76 -1.38 24.77
C LEU A 631 30.98 -2.06 25.41
N GLY A 632 30.88 -2.45 26.69
CA GLY A 632 31.87 -3.22 27.43
C GLY A 632 31.37 -4.62 27.85
N GLN A 633 32.19 -5.38 28.61
CA GLN A 633 31.78 -6.68 29.14
C GLN A 633 30.61 -6.53 30.14
N VAL A 634 29.67 -7.48 30.13
CA VAL A 634 28.49 -7.51 31.02
C VAL A 634 28.93 -8.00 32.41
N PRO A 635 29.01 -7.15 33.45
CA PRO A 635 29.28 -7.61 34.81
C PRO A 635 28.02 -8.28 35.40
N SER A 636 28.17 -9.08 36.45
CA SER A 636 27.03 -9.48 37.28
C SER A 636 26.50 -8.28 38.07
N LEU A 637 25.19 -8.25 38.40
CA LEU A 637 24.60 -7.15 39.18
C LEU A 637 25.29 -6.95 40.55
N ALA A 638 25.93 -8.00 41.10
CA ALA A 638 26.64 -7.95 42.37
C ALA A 638 28.07 -7.35 42.28
N ALA A 639 28.63 -7.18 41.08
CA ALA A 639 30.00 -6.70 40.86
C ALA A 639 30.14 -5.16 40.75
N ALA A 640 29.07 -4.42 41.05
CA ALA A 640 29.00 -2.97 40.87
C ALA A 640 30.05 -2.16 41.68
N GLY A 641 30.72 -2.73 42.68
CA GLY A 641 31.73 -2.02 43.49
C GLY A 641 33.14 -1.92 42.87
N ALA A 642 33.45 -2.67 41.82
CA ALA A 642 34.77 -2.68 41.18
C ALA A 642 34.75 -1.86 39.87
N HIS A 643 34.72 -0.53 40.00
CA HIS A 643 34.58 0.40 38.89
C HIS A 643 35.91 0.66 38.15
N THR A 644 36.22 -0.13 37.12
CA THR A 644 36.99 0.37 35.97
C THR A 644 36.06 0.44 34.78
N GLN A 645 36.10 1.53 34.00
CA GLN A 645 35.17 1.83 32.89
C GLN A 645 35.06 0.74 31.80
N GLY A 646 35.83 -0.35 31.87
CA GLY A 646 35.75 -1.50 30.98
C GLY A 646 34.58 -2.47 31.20
N HIS A 647 33.78 -2.31 32.27
CA HIS A 647 32.74 -3.29 32.66
C HIS A 647 31.31 -2.70 32.64
N ALA A 648 30.88 -2.09 31.53
CA ALA A 648 29.50 -1.65 31.40
C ALA A 648 28.89 -2.07 30.05
N PRO A 649 27.72 -2.74 30.03
CA PRO A 649 27.03 -3.09 28.79
C PRO A 649 26.44 -1.85 28.10
N LEU A 650 25.93 -0.90 28.91
CA LEU A 650 25.49 0.44 28.50
C LEU A 650 25.67 1.38 29.71
N ALA A 651 26.63 2.31 29.63
CA ALA A 651 26.90 3.27 30.70
C ALA A 651 26.32 4.65 30.41
N ILE A 652 25.56 5.20 31.36
CA ILE A 652 25.13 6.60 31.37
C ILE A 652 25.98 7.30 32.42
N VAL A 653 26.91 8.16 31.99
CA VAL A 653 27.91 8.79 32.85
C VAL A 653 27.79 10.32 32.83
N ASN A 654 28.07 10.96 33.96
CA ASN A 654 28.05 12.41 34.13
C ASN A 654 29.47 13.02 34.16
N GLY A 655 30.49 12.28 33.74
CA GLY A 655 31.88 12.77 33.67
C GLY A 655 32.52 13.09 35.02
N ASN A 656 32.16 12.37 36.10
CA ASN A 656 32.62 12.61 37.47
C ASN A 656 32.21 13.99 38.03
N ASN A 657 31.12 14.57 37.56
CA ASN A 657 30.58 15.82 38.09
C ASN A 657 29.64 15.54 39.28
N PRO A 658 30.05 15.79 40.55
CA PRO A 658 29.21 15.49 41.71
C PRO A 658 27.94 16.37 41.79
N ALA A 659 27.88 17.46 41.01
CA ALA A 659 26.74 18.37 40.97
C ALA A 659 25.74 18.05 39.85
N ALA A 660 25.94 16.98 39.08
CA ALA A 660 25.08 16.61 37.96
C ALA A 660 24.56 15.18 38.09
N ALA A 661 23.30 14.97 37.69
CA ALA A 661 22.71 13.63 37.62
C ALA A 661 23.24 12.87 36.39
N ALA A 662 23.29 11.53 36.49
CA ALA A 662 23.54 10.63 35.37
C ALA A 662 22.19 10.06 34.89
N VAL A 663 21.60 10.67 33.86
CA VAL A 663 20.22 10.42 33.45
C VAL A 663 20.05 10.19 31.95
N ILE A 664 19.03 9.43 31.59
CA ILE A 664 18.49 9.30 30.23
C ILE A 664 17.25 10.17 30.11
N THR A 665 17.06 10.84 28.97
CA THR A 665 15.84 11.58 28.66
C THR A 665 14.89 10.73 27.82
N PHE A 666 13.66 10.57 28.27
CA PHE A 666 12.57 10.04 27.44
C PHE A 666 11.71 11.23 27.00
N HIS A 667 11.68 11.49 25.69
CA HIS A 667 10.98 12.64 25.13
C HIS A 667 10.07 12.23 23.97
N ARG A 668 8.81 12.63 24.06
CA ARG A 668 7.85 12.62 22.95
C ARG A 668 7.68 14.04 22.43
N GLY A 669 8.21 14.29 21.24
CA GLY A 669 8.28 15.61 20.60
C GLY A 669 7.02 16.46 20.77
N GLY A 670 7.17 17.64 21.37
CA GLY A 670 6.10 18.64 21.52
C GLY A 670 5.01 18.28 22.53
N SER A 671 5.16 17.20 23.31
CA SER A 671 4.10 16.74 24.22
C SER A 671 4.56 16.45 25.64
N TYR A 672 5.56 15.59 25.83
CA TYR A 672 5.92 15.15 27.18
C TYR A 672 7.37 14.64 27.23
N GLY A 673 8.12 15.01 28.26
CA GLY A 673 9.44 14.46 28.51
C GLY A 673 9.83 14.43 29.98
N THR A 674 10.69 13.49 30.34
CA THR A 674 11.16 13.27 31.71
C THR A 674 12.58 12.72 31.73
N PHE A 675 13.28 12.91 32.84
CA PHE A 675 14.59 12.30 33.11
C PHE A 675 14.43 11.05 33.96
N PHE A 676 15.27 10.06 33.71
CA PHE A 676 15.32 8.78 34.42
C PHE A 676 16.78 8.37 34.66
N GLY A 677 17.19 8.19 35.92
CA GLY A 677 18.57 7.80 36.23
C GLY A 677 18.99 8.03 37.69
N LEU A 678 20.31 8.13 37.91
CA LEU A 678 20.90 8.40 39.22
C LEU A 678 21.04 9.91 39.43
N ASP A 679 20.43 10.43 40.49
CA ASP A 679 20.53 11.84 40.87
C ASP A 679 21.81 12.13 41.69
N THR A 680 22.06 13.40 41.98
CA THR A 680 23.24 13.91 42.73
C THR A 680 23.42 13.34 44.13
N ASP A 681 22.37 12.78 44.74
CA ASP A 681 22.41 12.06 46.02
C ASP A 681 22.71 10.56 45.86
N ASN A 682 23.12 10.13 44.65
CA ASN A 682 23.36 8.75 44.25
C ASN A 682 22.13 7.84 44.35
N GLN A 683 20.92 8.41 44.37
CA GLN A 683 19.69 7.65 44.47
C GLN A 683 18.99 7.61 43.11
N PHE A 684 18.53 6.41 42.75
CA PHE A 684 17.83 6.17 41.49
C PHE A 684 16.42 6.76 41.52
N ALA A 685 16.09 7.57 40.51
CA ALA A 685 14.86 8.35 40.46
C ALA A 685 14.41 8.69 39.03
N PHE A 686 13.18 9.17 38.91
CA PHE A 686 12.68 9.83 37.70
C PHE A 686 12.05 11.19 38.04
N GLY A 687 12.07 12.14 37.10
CA GLY A 687 11.53 13.49 37.32
C GLY A 687 12.05 14.54 36.35
N GLY A 688 11.67 15.80 36.59
CA GLY A 688 12.05 16.93 35.75
C GLY A 688 11.24 17.10 34.46
N TRP A 689 11.40 18.26 33.82
CA TRP A 689 10.68 18.69 32.63
C TRP A 689 9.15 18.58 32.74
N SER A 690 8.49 17.69 31.99
CA SER A 690 7.02 17.54 32.01
C SER A 690 6.49 16.86 33.28
N ALA A 691 7.36 16.28 34.10
CA ALA A 691 7.04 15.86 35.47
C ALA A 691 7.09 17.02 36.49
N GLY A 692 7.38 18.25 36.04
CA GLY A 692 7.49 19.43 36.89
C GLY A 692 8.78 19.44 37.73
N ASN A 693 8.84 20.34 38.71
CA ASN A 693 9.97 20.44 39.64
C ASN A 693 9.90 19.37 40.76
N ALA A 694 9.41 18.17 40.41
CA ALA A 694 9.23 17.06 41.31
C ALA A 694 10.16 15.91 40.91
N ARG A 695 10.63 15.19 41.94
CA ARG A 695 11.48 14.01 41.82
C ARG A 695 10.83 12.84 42.53
N TYR A 696 10.80 11.70 41.86
CA TYR A 696 10.24 10.46 42.38
C TYR A 696 11.34 9.40 42.51
N ARG A 697 11.74 9.12 43.75
CA ARG A 697 12.77 8.11 44.06
C ARG A 697 12.17 6.70 44.01
N PHE A 698 12.93 5.75 43.46
CA PHE A 698 12.61 4.34 43.61
C PHE A 698 13.01 3.86 45.01
N TRP A 699 12.03 3.35 45.77
CA TRP A 699 12.28 2.77 47.08
C TRP A 699 12.83 1.34 46.95
N THR A 700 13.96 1.06 47.58
CA THR A 700 14.60 -0.27 47.61
C THR A 700 14.88 -0.69 49.05
N GLU A 701 15.20 -1.96 49.30
CA GLU A 701 15.55 -2.46 50.64
C GLU A 701 16.76 -1.72 51.25
N ALA A 702 17.69 -1.24 50.42
CA ALA A 702 18.83 -0.42 50.86
C ALA A 702 18.41 0.95 51.42
N ASN A 703 17.21 1.43 51.09
CA ASN A 703 16.67 2.71 51.55
C ASN A 703 15.85 2.56 52.84
N ARG A 704 15.67 1.33 53.36
CA ARG A 704 14.95 1.08 54.61
C ARG A 704 15.72 1.68 55.80
N PRO A 705 15.11 2.58 56.61
CA PRO A 705 15.71 3.00 57.86
C PRO A 705 16.10 1.79 58.73
N LYS A 706 17.33 1.78 59.26
CA LYS A 706 17.82 0.64 60.05
C LYS A 706 17.08 0.55 61.39
N ASN A 707 16.63 -0.65 61.74
CA ASN A 707 16.13 -0.93 63.08
C ASN A 707 17.24 -0.68 64.11
N THR A 708 16.84 -0.27 65.31
CA THR A 708 17.75 -0.04 66.44
C THR A 708 17.36 -0.94 67.60
N ALA A 709 18.33 -1.47 68.33
CA ALA A 709 18.08 -2.35 69.47
C ALA A 709 19.13 -2.21 70.56
N SER A 710 18.74 -2.50 71.80
CA SER A 710 19.63 -2.83 72.92
C SER A 710 19.44 -4.31 73.26
N LEU A 711 20.46 -5.13 73.03
CA LEU A 711 20.39 -6.60 73.18
C LEU A 711 20.81 -7.08 74.58
N GLU A 712 20.57 -6.25 75.60
CA GLU A 712 20.81 -6.62 76.98
C GLU A 712 19.75 -7.61 77.51
N VAL A 713 20.00 -8.17 78.71
CA VAL A 713 19.07 -9.07 79.40
C VAL A 713 17.70 -8.43 79.59
N ASN A 714 17.68 -7.12 79.88
CA ASN A 714 16.48 -6.28 79.82
C ASN A 714 16.65 -5.31 78.64
N GLY A 715 16.26 -5.77 77.46
CA GLY A 715 16.58 -5.12 76.19
C GLY A 715 15.35 -4.67 75.43
N TRP A 716 15.59 -4.04 74.27
CA TRP A 716 14.54 -3.59 73.38
C TRP A 716 14.98 -3.62 71.92
N HIS A 717 14.01 -3.66 71.02
CA HIS A 717 14.15 -3.54 69.58
C HIS A 717 13.08 -2.59 69.04
N LYS A 718 13.48 -1.62 68.22
CA LYS A 718 12.59 -0.69 67.53
C LYS A 718 12.70 -0.90 66.02
N ASP A 719 11.56 -1.20 65.41
CA ASP A 719 11.40 -1.16 63.97
C ASP A 719 11.30 0.30 63.50
N ALA A 720 12.27 0.72 62.70
CA ALA A 720 12.38 2.12 62.28
C ALA A 720 11.36 2.48 61.19
N ASP A 721 10.79 1.49 60.49
CA ASP A 721 9.78 1.72 59.46
C ASP A 721 8.40 1.99 60.06
N THR A 722 8.00 1.16 61.04
CA THR A 722 6.65 1.21 61.62
C THR A 722 6.59 1.98 62.94
N GLY A 723 7.75 2.27 63.54
CA GLY A 723 7.86 2.81 64.89
C GLY A 723 7.53 1.80 65.98
N ARG A 724 7.22 0.54 65.65
CA ARG A 724 6.90 -0.51 66.62
C ARG A 724 8.12 -0.79 67.49
N ILE A 725 7.92 -0.72 68.80
CA ILE A 725 8.93 -1.06 69.80
C ILE A 725 8.50 -2.36 70.47
N GLU A 726 9.47 -3.23 70.66
CA GLU A 726 9.35 -4.42 71.46
C GLU A 726 10.42 -4.40 72.53
N GLN A 727 10.06 -4.73 73.77
CA GLN A 727 10.99 -4.75 74.89
C GLN A 727 10.83 -6.06 75.65
N TRP A 728 11.91 -6.52 76.27
CA TRP A 728 11.92 -7.75 77.04
C TRP A 728 12.75 -7.58 78.29
N GLY A 729 12.54 -8.48 79.23
CA GLY A 729 13.35 -8.56 80.42
C GLY A 729 12.90 -9.67 81.35
N ARG A 730 13.52 -9.73 82.52
CA ARG A 730 13.14 -10.66 83.58
C ARG A 730 13.05 -9.99 84.95
N VAL A 731 12.12 -10.47 85.76
CA VAL A 731 11.96 -10.08 87.16
C VAL A 731 11.82 -11.33 88.01
N THR A 732 12.55 -11.38 89.12
CA THR A 732 12.40 -12.47 90.09
C THR A 732 11.39 -12.05 91.15
N LEU A 733 10.45 -12.95 91.39
CA LEU A 733 9.36 -12.84 92.34
C LEU A 733 9.35 -14.08 93.21
N VAL A 734 8.61 -14.03 94.31
CA VAL A 734 8.46 -15.20 95.17
C VAL A 734 7.02 -15.67 95.08
N SER A 735 6.82 -16.84 94.50
CA SER A 735 5.52 -17.53 94.45
C SER A 735 5.06 -17.80 95.88
N PRO A 736 3.85 -17.35 96.27
CA PRO A 736 3.29 -17.68 97.58
C PRO A 736 3.09 -19.18 97.74
N ASN A 737 3.24 -19.66 98.98
CA ASN A 737 3.13 -21.08 99.32
C ASN A 737 1.68 -21.61 99.43
N SER A 738 0.70 -20.71 99.46
CA SER A 738 -0.72 -21.02 99.71
C SER A 738 -1.60 -20.70 98.50
N VAL A 739 -2.58 -21.56 98.19
CA VAL A 739 -3.55 -21.34 97.10
C VAL A 739 -4.37 -20.09 97.37
N GLY A 740 -4.49 -19.22 96.37
CA GLY A 740 -5.21 -17.94 96.45
C GLY A 740 -4.35 -16.77 96.92
N ALA A 741 -3.16 -17.01 97.49
CA ALA A 741 -2.23 -15.96 97.85
C ALA A 741 -1.54 -15.37 96.60
N VAL A 742 -1.18 -14.08 96.69
CA VAL A 742 -0.72 -13.27 95.57
C VAL A 742 0.62 -12.62 95.89
N ALA A 743 1.52 -12.60 94.92
CA ALA A 743 2.73 -11.78 94.95
C ALA A 743 2.79 -10.87 93.72
N GLU A 744 3.25 -9.63 93.91
CA GLU A 744 3.32 -8.62 92.85
C GLU A 744 4.70 -7.96 92.81
N ALA A 745 5.14 -7.56 91.61
CA ALA A 745 6.31 -6.70 91.42
C ALA A 745 6.08 -5.71 90.29
N GLY A 746 6.65 -4.52 90.47
CA GLY A 746 6.76 -3.53 89.40
C GLY A 746 7.83 -3.95 88.39
N ILE A 747 7.49 -3.89 87.11
CA ILE A 747 8.41 -4.03 85.99
C ILE A 747 8.55 -2.66 85.35
N TYR A 748 9.78 -2.14 85.32
CA TYR A 748 10.13 -0.97 84.52
C TYR A 748 10.65 -1.42 83.17
N PHE A 749 10.08 -0.88 82.09
CA PHE A 749 10.53 -1.18 80.75
C PHE A 749 11.90 -0.52 80.50
N PRO A 750 12.78 -1.15 79.71
CA PRO A 750 14.07 -0.56 79.32
C PRO A 750 13.97 0.85 78.75
N MET A 751 12.86 1.19 78.10
CA MET A 751 12.47 2.55 77.73
C MET A 751 10.96 2.75 77.81
N SER A 752 10.52 3.99 77.98
CA SER A 752 9.10 4.33 77.82
C SER A 752 8.68 4.23 76.35
N PHE A 753 7.53 3.61 76.09
CA PHE A 753 6.88 3.69 74.79
C PHE A 753 6.48 5.14 74.51
N PRO A 754 6.90 5.73 73.37
CA PRO A 754 6.60 7.11 73.04
C PRO A 754 5.11 7.46 72.99
N ALA A 755 4.24 6.53 72.58
CA ALA A 755 2.83 6.81 72.35
C ALA A 755 1.88 5.78 72.95
N ALA A 756 2.15 4.48 72.84
CA ALA A 756 1.20 3.46 73.29
C ALA A 756 1.86 2.13 73.69
N PHE A 757 1.30 1.52 74.73
CA PHE A 757 1.49 0.11 75.05
C PHE A 757 0.41 -0.72 74.34
N HIS A 758 0.78 -1.82 73.71
CA HIS A 758 -0.15 -2.67 72.94
C HIS A 758 -0.38 -4.04 73.57
N SER A 759 0.69 -4.76 73.92
CA SER A 759 0.55 -6.11 74.47
C SER A 759 1.72 -6.52 75.35
N VAL A 760 1.48 -7.56 76.14
CA VAL A 760 2.51 -8.27 76.90
C VAL A 760 2.35 -9.77 76.73
N THR A 761 3.46 -10.48 76.79
CA THR A 761 3.54 -11.92 76.92
C THR A 761 4.49 -12.25 78.06
N PHE A 762 4.15 -13.26 78.85
CA PHE A 762 4.95 -13.72 79.97
C PHE A 762 5.45 -15.15 79.73
N GLY A 763 6.67 -15.43 80.16
CA GLY A 763 7.21 -16.76 80.35
C GLY A 763 7.62 -16.90 81.82
N ILE A 764 7.48 -18.10 82.39
CA ILE A 764 7.82 -18.37 83.79
C ILE A 764 8.92 -19.42 83.82
N GLU A 765 9.93 -19.18 84.62
CA GLU A 765 11.04 -20.08 84.89
C GLU A 765 11.14 -20.26 86.41
N ALA A 766 11.06 -21.51 86.89
CA ALA A 766 11.22 -21.86 88.30
C ALA A 766 12.54 -22.63 88.50
N VAL A 767 13.19 -22.45 89.64
CA VAL A 767 14.44 -23.15 89.98
C VAL A 767 14.08 -24.45 90.72
N GLY A 768 13.85 -25.53 89.97
CA GLY A 768 13.53 -26.84 90.57
C GLY A 768 12.53 -27.67 89.76
N GLU A 769 11.42 -28.08 90.38
CA GLU A 769 10.41 -29.00 89.83
C GLU A 769 9.39 -28.33 88.89
N THR A 770 8.97 -29.04 87.84
CA THR A 770 8.03 -28.56 86.81
C THR A 770 6.60 -28.35 87.30
N SER A 771 6.23 -28.92 88.45
CA SER A 771 4.92 -28.78 89.10
C SER A 771 4.62 -27.34 89.53
N GLU A 772 5.66 -26.58 89.90
CA GLU A 772 5.49 -25.20 90.38
C GLU A 772 5.08 -24.21 89.28
N ILE A 773 5.38 -24.51 88.01
CA ILE A 773 5.01 -23.64 86.88
C ILE A 773 3.54 -23.82 86.53
N ALA A 774 3.04 -25.06 86.54
CA ALA A 774 1.66 -25.40 86.17
C ALA A 774 0.62 -24.90 87.19
N GLU A 775 1.07 -24.63 88.42
CA GLU A 775 0.23 -24.27 89.55
C GLU A 775 0.10 -22.76 89.78
N ASN A 776 0.76 -21.95 88.94
CA ASN A 776 0.80 -20.50 89.04
C ASN A 776 0.12 -19.83 87.84
N LEU A 777 -0.80 -18.92 88.13
CA LEU A 777 -1.38 -18.01 87.14
C LEU A 777 -0.62 -16.69 87.16
N VAL A 778 -0.14 -16.25 85.99
CA VAL A 778 0.52 -14.96 85.82
C VAL A 778 -0.39 -14.01 85.06
N GLY A 779 -0.57 -12.83 85.63
CA GLY A 779 -1.32 -11.74 85.04
C GLY A 779 -0.57 -10.42 85.21
N PHE A 780 -1.14 -9.36 84.65
CA PHE A 780 -0.61 -8.01 84.78
C PHE A 780 -1.75 -7.03 84.95
N HIS A 781 -1.45 -5.89 85.55
CA HIS A 781 -2.37 -4.77 85.62
C HIS A 781 -1.60 -3.45 85.63
N SER A 782 -2.35 -2.36 85.50
CA SER A 782 -1.82 -1.00 85.46
C SER A 782 -0.71 -0.79 84.41
N PRO A 783 -0.85 -1.26 83.15
CA PRO A 783 0.17 -1.02 82.13
C PRO A 783 0.22 0.49 81.80
N GLY A 784 1.35 1.12 82.09
CA GLY A 784 1.70 2.45 81.64
C GLY A 784 2.68 2.41 80.47
N LEU A 785 3.08 3.58 79.97
CA LEU A 785 4.02 3.66 78.85
C LEU A 785 5.44 3.20 79.21
N GLY A 786 5.85 3.28 80.49
CA GLY A 786 7.20 2.92 80.93
C GLY A 786 7.28 1.80 81.98
N ALA A 787 6.13 1.29 82.45
CA ALA A 787 6.11 0.27 83.48
C ALA A 787 4.77 -0.49 83.51
N MET A 788 4.76 -1.65 84.14
CA MET A 788 3.55 -2.39 84.49
C MET A 788 3.75 -3.12 85.83
N THR A 789 2.66 -3.55 86.46
CA THR A 789 2.75 -4.47 87.60
C THR A 789 2.42 -5.88 87.13
N VAL A 790 3.31 -6.83 87.41
CA VAL A 790 3.07 -8.25 87.19
C VAL A 790 2.63 -8.89 88.49
N ARG A 791 1.70 -9.83 88.38
CA ARG A 791 1.09 -10.56 89.49
C ARG A 791 1.23 -12.05 89.25
N VAL A 792 1.63 -12.77 90.30
CA VAL A 792 1.58 -14.23 90.35
C VAL A 792 0.58 -14.63 91.43
N GLN A 793 -0.31 -15.54 91.09
CA GLN A 793 -1.23 -16.16 92.04
C GLN A 793 -1.12 -17.68 91.94
N ARG A 794 -0.97 -18.34 93.09
CA ARG A 794 -1.04 -19.80 93.14
C ARG A 794 -2.49 -20.26 93.03
N VAL A 795 -2.78 -21.12 92.05
CA VAL A 795 -4.14 -21.58 91.72
C VAL A 795 -4.39 -23.05 92.05
N ALA A 796 -3.33 -23.84 92.26
CA ALA A 796 -3.40 -25.24 92.69
C ALA A 796 -2.12 -25.63 93.47
N GLY A 797 -2.17 -26.76 94.19
CA GLY A 797 -1.06 -27.29 95.00
C GLY A 797 -0.63 -26.43 96.20
N SER A 798 0.02 -27.02 97.20
CA SER A 798 0.58 -26.31 98.36
C SER A 798 2.07 -26.62 98.49
N ASN A 799 2.89 -25.57 98.66
CA ASN A 799 4.32 -25.71 98.86
C ASN A 799 4.64 -25.51 100.36
N PRO A 800 5.58 -26.25 100.97
CA PRO A 800 6.04 -25.96 102.33
C PRO A 800 6.62 -24.54 102.50
N SER A 801 7.10 -23.89 101.44
CA SER A 801 7.70 -22.56 101.52
C SER A 801 7.42 -21.70 100.29
N ASN A 802 7.69 -20.41 100.43
CA ASN A 802 7.61 -19.45 99.35
C ASN A 802 8.77 -19.68 98.35
N THR A 803 8.47 -19.90 97.06
CA THR A 803 9.50 -20.28 96.06
C THR A 803 9.87 -19.14 95.13
N PRO A 804 11.17 -18.83 94.92
CA PRO A 804 11.60 -17.89 93.90
C PRO A 804 11.25 -18.38 92.49
N ILE A 805 10.53 -17.56 91.73
CA ILE A 805 10.23 -17.75 90.32
C ILE A 805 10.73 -16.54 89.52
N THR A 806 11.23 -16.78 88.32
CA THR A 806 11.63 -15.72 87.39
C THR A 806 10.58 -15.59 86.31
N ILE A 807 10.01 -14.39 86.19
CA ILE A 807 9.10 -14.06 85.10
C ILE A 807 9.89 -13.34 84.03
N HIS A 808 9.94 -13.94 82.85
CA HIS A 808 10.35 -13.28 81.63
C HIS A 808 9.15 -12.57 81.03
N TYR A 809 9.32 -11.33 80.60
CA TYR A 809 8.27 -10.57 79.94
C TYR A 809 8.74 -10.11 78.58
N ARG A 810 7.79 -9.97 77.65
CA ARG A 810 7.96 -9.33 76.36
C ARG A 810 6.78 -8.40 76.13
N VAL A 811 7.04 -7.12 75.97
CA VAL A 811 6.02 -6.08 75.77
C VAL A 811 6.17 -5.45 74.39
N THR A 812 5.06 -5.09 73.75
CA THR A 812 5.06 -4.37 72.47
C THR A 812 4.27 -3.08 72.57
N GLY A 813 4.70 -2.08 71.82
CA GLY A 813 4.14 -0.73 71.81
C GLY A 813 4.65 0.09 70.62
N LYS A 814 4.43 1.40 70.64
CA LYS A 814 4.97 2.35 69.66
C LYS A 814 5.23 3.72 70.29
#